data_AF-A0A2H5ZJJ9-F1
#
_entry.id   AF-A0A2H5ZJJ9-F1
#
_cell.length_a   1.000
_cell.length_b   1.000
_cell.length_c   1.000
_cell.angle_alpha   90.00
_cell.angle_beta   90.00
_cell.angle_gamma   90.00
#
_symmetry.space_group_name_H-M   'P 1'
#
loop_
_entity.id
_entity.type
_entity.pdbx_description
1 polymer ?
#
loop_
_entity_poly.entity_id
_entity_poly.type
_entity_poly.pdbx_seq_one_letter_code
_entity_poly.pdbx_strand_id
1 'polypeptide(L)'
;MRRTISGFVALVAVGFVGVGSLSAQVSFIPGEQRLVPNGPTYVTGGDFNGDGINDVVVSSTVRDRVTVLFGTPTGVFLSAVEIPVGTLLRGVAVGDFNGDNINDIAVTDPNVGKLFIIRGEGSGGRNDGRFATPQPFDVTRRGPVWVATGYFDSDGRTRLDAATANGAADSFTVLVNQGGNRGLSRVGTFPLTANANPRVILAHDLNGDRLDDVILLDTGTRGTDEVSVFLNTGTGTFSGVVPQRYVVGNDAIGMTKGDFNNDGRIDLAVVNRDIRTVNQFSISILIGGESPLFRVLPPLQLSCPSRISGVAVVCTPQDIAAADFDLDTRQDLAVSFSTRAADNNAVTAGFVNVYTGLGDGRFEFGTQVIVGLGPRRIAAMDFTGDAIPDIAVAEFSNNSVRVLRAREVPPRPNGAACIVGRQCESGNCVNNTCCSTPSCPQGERCDILPPRATTLDGVCRPPAPNGSRCTLGAQCESGRCVDGFCCASASCPEGQYCNTGTCGPPAGNGVPCSAPEQCASGFCTDGVCCSDPQCAVNAACNIPGSEGTCTTRLPPGSPCTDPAQCCSSIDDPTQCDPSFCIDGFCCERQCSSSETCGQPGREGQCVPKPTATPTPIFTPTPLPIGFPCTSDARCISGFCVDGVCCRERLCPEGQSCSIPGFAGTCQLKRPNGQECDSNDDCESGFCRATGGGVGVCDNPPPTPTPTKVPRGGSCSDTAQCESFFFCNTIEGGVCCNQQECPPGQSCRVPGNAGFCQPIPPTPTPRRRIGDTCSRPEQCESDFCVHNVCCEVEQCEPGERCDITGFRGFCVPPFDVGETCQKNSDCITSLCLAGVCQAPPTPLPTPPTPLPATPTPEIVTRVSRSGGCELVSANSSTPGWFLLGIAALVWFRRRSQSGGGC
;
A
#
# COMPACT_ATOMS: atom_id res chain seq x y z
N MET A 1 54.92 16.18 31.39
CA MET A 1 54.98 14.97 32.24
C MET A 1 53.60 14.32 32.16
N ARG A 2 53.44 13.28 31.34
CA ARG A 2 53.49 11.86 31.71
C ARG A 2 52.29 11.38 32.57
N ARG A 3 51.47 10.56 31.91
CA ARG A 3 50.96 9.25 32.32
C ARG A 3 49.65 9.13 33.13
N THR A 4 48.78 8.30 32.52
CA THR A 4 47.95 7.21 33.08
C THR A 4 46.73 7.57 33.90
N ILE A 5 45.52 7.36 33.34
CA ILE A 5 44.61 6.27 33.73
C ILE A 5 43.88 5.76 32.47
N SER A 6 44.18 4.52 32.07
CA SER A 6 43.34 3.68 31.23
C SER A 6 42.50 2.79 32.15
N GLY A 7 41.22 2.62 31.88
CA GLY A 7 40.41 1.63 32.60
C GLY A 7 38.90 1.73 32.36
N PHE A 8 38.38 0.83 31.53
CA PHE A 8 37.02 0.29 31.52
C PHE A 8 35.84 1.21 31.20
N VAL A 9 35.50 1.28 29.91
CA VAL A 9 34.09 1.28 29.48
C VAL A 9 33.92 0.05 28.58
N ALA A 10 33.36 -1.02 29.13
CA ALA A 10 32.93 -2.18 28.37
C ALA A 10 31.65 -1.78 27.62
N LEU A 11 31.73 -1.79 26.29
CA LEU A 11 30.56 -1.74 25.41
C LEU A 11 29.67 -2.95 25.74
N VAL A 12 28.49 -2.68 26.27
CA VAL A 12 27.36 -3.62 26.15
C VAL A 12 26.84 -3.45 24.72
N ALA A 13 27.39 -4.23 23.80
CA ALA A 13 26.75 -4.46 22.51
C ALA A 13 25.50 -5.31 22.79
N VAL A 14 24.37 -4.65 23.02
CA VAL A 14 23.07 -5.29 22.84
C VAL A 14 22.96 -5.53 21.34
N GLY A 15 23.25 -6.77 20.93
CA GLY A 15 22.88 -7.24 19.60
C GLY A 15 21.37 -7.16 19.49
N PHE A 16 20.87 -6.08 18.92
CA PHE A 16 19.59 -6.11 18.23
C PHE A 16 19.75 -7.13 17.12
N VAL A 17 19.33 -8.36 17.40
CA VAL A 17 18.86 -9.24 16.32
C VAL A 17 17.74 -8.45 15.68
N GLY A 18 17.97 -8.00 14.45
CA GLY A 18 16.93 -7.38 13.66
C GLY A 18 15.75 -8.34 13.61
N VAL A 19 14.72 -8.03 14.40
CA VAL A 19 13.36 -8.26 13.95
C VAL A 19 13.34 -7.63 12.56
N GLY A 20 13.17 -8.44 11.53
CA GLY A 20 12.93 -7.91 10.19
C GLY A 20 11.79 -6.93 10.34
N SER A 21 12.08 -5.64 10.16
CA SER A 21 11.05 -4.62 10.17
C SER A 21 10.05 -5.06 9.11
N LEU A 22 8.84 -5.38 9.55
CA LEU A 22 7.70 -5.39 8.66
C LEU A 22 7.68 -3.97 8.08
N SER A 23 8.05 -3.81 6.81
CA SER A 23 7.96 -2.54 6.09
C SER A 23 6.52 -2.06 6.25
N ALA A 24 6.37 -0.86 6.83
CA ALA A 24 5.06 -0.25 6.99
C ALA A 24 4.53 0.01 5.57
N GLN A 25 3.45 -0.67 5.19
CA GLN A 25 2.91 -0.48 3.85
C GLN A 25 2.27 0.90 3.80
N VAL A 26 2.81 1.82 3.00
CA VAL A 26 2.22 3.16 2.85
C VAL A 26 1.28 3.22 1.66
N SER A 27 0.11 3.81 1.89
CA SER A 27 -0.86 4.18 0.86
C SER A 27 -0.91 5.68 0.70
N PHE A 28 -1.05 6.14 -0.54
CA PHE A 28 -1.23 7.55 -0.86
C PHE A 28 -2.69 7.82 -1.16
N ILE A 29 -3.31 8.63 -0.33
CA ILE A 29 -4.70 9.06 -0.50
C ILE A 29 -4.66 10.46 -1.12
N PRO A 30 -5.24 10.67 -2.32
CA PRO A 30 -5.35 12.01 -2.87
C PRO A 30 -6.21 12.88 -1.96
N GLY A 31 -5.61 13.93 -1.40
CA GLY A 31 -6.31 14.92 -0.57
C GLY A 31 -7.17 15.87 -1.40
N GLU A 32 -7.77 16.85 -0.72
CA GLU A 32 -8.61 17.86 -1.37
C GLU A 32 -7.81 18.65 -2.42
N GLN A 33 -8.43 18.83 -3.59
CA GLN A 33 -7.88 19.66 -4.63
C GLN A 33 -8.16 21.13 -4.35
N ARG A 34 -7.11 21.89 -4.03
CA ARG A 34 -7.23 23.31 -3.72
C ARG A 34 -7.01 24.16 -4.96
N LEU A 35 -8.02 24.90 -5.39
CA LEU A 35 -7.90 25.83 -6.50
C LEU A 35 -6.90 26.94 -6.13
N VAL A 36 -5.99 27.21 -7.05
CA VAL A 36 -5.05 28.32 -7.01
C VAL A 36 -5.15 29.14 -8.30
N PRO A 37 -4.89 30.45 -8.28
CA PRO A 37 -5.06 31.27 -9.48
C PRO A 37 -4.11 30.87 -10.62
N ASN A 38 -4.70 30.41 -11.74
CA ASN A 38 -4.12 30.17 -13.06
C ASN A 38 -2.72 29.51 -13.11
N GLY A 39 -2.70 28.23 -13.48
CA GLY A 39 -1.53 27.54 -14.02
C GLY A 39 -0.37 27.40 -13.05
N PRO A 40 -0.55 26.71 -11.90
CA PRO A 40 0.56 26.45 -11.00
C PRO A 40 1.66 25.67 -11.72
N THR A 41 2.89 26.12 -11.56
CA THR A 41 4.05 25.55 -12.26
C THR A 41 5.10 24.99 -11.31
N TYR A 42 5.30 25.63 -10.16
CA TYR A 42 6.19 25.17 -9.10
C TYR A 42 5.39 25.04 -7.82
N VAL A 43 5.73 24.02 -7.04
CA VAL A 43 5.21 23.78 -5.70
C VAL A 43 6.37 23.37 -4.81
N THR A 44 6.38 23.87 -3.59
CA THR A 44 7.26 23.44 -2.51
C THR A 44 6.56 23.76 -1.18
N GLY A 45 7.20 23.50 -0.07
CA GLY A 45 6.59 23.74 1.24
C GLY A 45 7.58 24.12 2.32
N GLY A 46 6.99 24.52 3.43
CA GLY A 46 7.67 24.91 4.65
C GLY A 46 6.66 25.53 5.61
N ASP A 47 7.00 25.56 6.88
CA ASP A 47 6.19 26.18 7.92
C ASP A 47 6.31 27.72 7.86
N PHE A 48 5.35 28.39 7.21
CA PHE A 48 5.35 29.85 7.03
C PHE A 48 4.59 30.59 8.14
N ASN A 49 3.88 29.85 8.99
CA ASN A 49 3.13 30.36 10.13
C ASN A 49 3.63 29.77 11.47
N GLY A 50 4.81 29.14 11.51
CA GLY A 50 5.42 28.56 12.70
C GLY A 50 4.49 27.67 13.53
N ASP A 51 3.54 26.95 12.91
CA ASP A 51 2.61 26.05 13.60
C ASP A 51 3.11 24.60 13.69
N GLY A 52 4.27 24.32 13.09
CA GLY A 52 4.91 23.02 13.03
C GLY A 52 4.42 22.11 11.91
N ILE A 53 3.50 22.58 11.05
CA ILE A 53 2.98 21.86 9.90
C ILE A 53 3.52 22.55 8.65
N ASN A 54 4.01 21.76 7.68
CA ASN A 54 4.47 22.36 6.44
C ASN A 54 3.27 22.87 5.64
N ASP A 55 3.34 24.14 5.26
CA ASP A 55 2.42 24.77 4.33
C ASP A 55 2.88 24.55 2.90
N VAL A 56 2.04 24.91 1.92
CA VAL A 56 2.40 24.86 0.51
C VAL A 56 2.55 26.26 -0.08
N VAL A 57 3.64 26.48 -0.81
CA VAL A 57 3.84 27.68 -1.64
C VAL A 57 3.89 27.32 -3.12
N VAL A 58 3.25 28.16 -3.92
CA VAL A 58 3.02 27.93 -5.34
C VAL A 58 3.39 29.17 -6.14
N SER A 59 4.11 28.97 -7.25
CA SER A 59 4.34 30.01 -8.26
C SER A 59 3.75 29.62 -9.62
N SER A 60 3.38 30.66 -10.38
CA SER A 60 2.82 30.53 -11.71
C SER A 60 3.61 31.38 -12.70
N THR A 61 3.86 30.83 -13.88
CA THR A 61 4.49 31.56 -14.99
C THR A 61 3.54 32.52 -15.71
N VAL A 62 2.24 32.49 -15.38
CA VAL A 62 1.23 33.35 -16.03
C VAL A 62 0.79 34.53 -15.17
N ARG A 63 1.36 34.69 -13.96
CA ARG A 63 1.06 35.79 -13.04
C ARG A 63 2.29 36.33 -12.30
N ASP A 64 2.08 37.49 -11.69
CA ASP A 64 3.00 38.26 -10.86
C ASP A 64 2.96 37.90 -9.37
N ARG A 65 2.22 36.85 -9.00
CA ARG A 65 1.90 36.50 -7.60
C ARG A 65 2.39 35.12 -7.19
N VAL A 66 2.83 35.03 -5.94
CA VAL A 66 3.02 33.76 -5.21
C VAL A 66 1.76 33.47 -4.41
N THR A 67 1.32 32.22 -4.41
CA THR A 67 0.19 31.76 -3.61
C THR A 67 0.69 30.87 -2.48
N VAL A 68 0.28 31.14 -1.25
CA VAL A 68 0.58 30.31 -0.07
C VAL A 68 -0.72 29.68 0.43
N LEU A 69 -0.69 28.38 0.69
CA LEU A 69 -1.78 27.58 1.21
C LEU A 69 -1.36 27.02 2.57
N PHE A 70 -1.99 27.50 3.65
CA PHE A 70 -1.64 27.03 4.99
C PHE A 70 -2.20 25.63 5.25
N GLY A 71 -1.34 24.74 5.72
CA GLY A 71 -1.64 23.35 6.02
C GLY A 71 -2.47 23.18 7.29
N THR A 72 -2.97 21.96 7.50
CA THR A 72 -3.60 21.53 8.75
C THR A 72 -3.23 20.08 9.02
N PRO A 73 -3.37 19.56 10.26
CA PRO A 73 -3.02 18.17 10.57
C PRO A 73 -3.87 17.14 9.81
N THR A 74 -5.02 17.58 9.30
CA THR A 74 -5.92 16.75 8.49
C THR A 74 -5.48 16.63 7.04
N GLY A 75 -4.50 17.43 6.57
CA GLY A 75 -4.09 17.53 5.17
C GLY A 75 -4.99 18.44 4.32
N VAL A 76 -5.80 19.27 4.98
CA VAL A 76 -6.68 20.26 4.35
C VAL A 76 -5.98 21.61 4.33
N PHE A 77 -6.17 22.38 3.26
CA PHE A 77 -5.61 23.74 3.15
C PHE A 77 -6.61 24.81 3.58
N LEU A 78 -6.13 25.80 4.32
CA LEU A 78 -6.89 27.00 4.65
C LEU A 78 -7.06 27.93 3.44
N SER A 79 -7.55 29.15 3.70
CA SER A 79 -7.64 30.19 2.67
C SER A 79 -6.27 30.59 2.16
N ALA A 80 -6.15 30.70 0.84
CA ALA A 80 -4.91 31.04 0.18
C ALA A 80 -4.53 32.51 0.43
N VAL A 81 -3.24 32.79 0.61
CA VAL A 81 -2.67 34.14 0.61
C VAL A 81 -1.97 34.39 -0.73
N GLU A 82 -2.35 35.47 -1.42
CA GLU A 82 -1.71 35.87 -2.68
C GLU A 82 -0.80 37.09 -2.48
N ILE A 83 0.50 36.90 -2.69
CA ILE A 83 1.52 37.92 -2.51
C ILE A 83 1.97 38.43 -3.88
N PRO A 84 1.79 39.72 -4.20
CA PRO A 84 2.33 40.31 -5.42
C PRO A 84 3.83 40.53 -5.31
N VAL A 85 4.59 40.03 -6.28
CA VAL A 85 6.06 40.00 -6.25
C VAL A 85 6.68 40.59 -7.51
N GLY A 86 6.36 40.02 -8.67
CA GLY A 86 7.15 40.20 -9.89
C GLY A 86 6.28 40.36 -11.14
N THR A 87 6.66 39.68 -12.21
CA THR A 87 5.98 39.74 -13.52
C THR A 87 5.84 38.36 -14.17
N LEU A 88 6.85 37.50 -14.01
CA LEU A 88 6.83 36.11 -14.46
C LEU A 88 7.62 35.29 -13.45
N LEU A 89 6.94 34.58 -12.57
CA LEU A 89 7.59 33.83 -11.50
C LEU A 89 7.89 32.39 -11.96
N ARG A 90 9.03 31.85 -11.51
CA ARG A 90 9.45 30.49 -11.88
C ARG A 90 9.89 29.71 -10.65
N GLY A 91 11.19 29.44 -10.48
CA GLY A 91 11.71 28.67 -9.34
C GLY A 91 11.39 29.31 -8.00
N VAL A 92 11.01 28.46 -7.04
CA VAL A 92 10.75 28.80 -5.64
C VAL A 92 11.65 27.91 -4.77
N ALA A 93 12.21 28.49 -3.71
CA ALA A 93 12.86 27.76 -2.63
C ALA A 93 12.39 28.35 -1.30
N VAL A 94 12.58 27.57 -0.23
CA VAL A 94 12.12 27.90 1.11
C VAL A 94 13.28 27.77 2.09
N GLY A 95 13.27 28.61 3.11
CA GLY A 95 14.14 28.49 4.27
C GLY A 95 14.19 29.78 5.09
N ASP A 96 14.76 29.70 6.28
CA ASP A 96 14.88 30.84 7.19
C ASP A 96 16.09 31.72 6.82
N PHE A 97 15.84 32.88 6.19
CA PHE A 97 16.91 33.81 5.80
C PHE A 97 17.20 34.86 6.88
N ASN A 98 16.40 34.97 7.93
CA ASN A 98 16.53 36.03 8.94
C ASN A 98 16.87 35.51 10.35
N GLY A 99 16.83 34.18 10.56
CA GLY A 99 17.13 33.48 11.80
C GLY A 99 15.98 33.50 12.83
N ASP A 100 14.73 33.69 12.41
CA ASP A 100 13.57 33.74 13.31
C ASP A 100 12.81 32.41 13.47
N ASN A 101 13.28 31.34 12.82
CA ASN A 101 12.68 30.00 12.74
C ASN A 101 11.30 29.96 12.06
N ILE A 102 10.91 31.00 11.32
CA ILE A 102 9.79 30.96 10.38
C ILE A 102 10.39 30.83 8.99
N ASN A 103 9.83 29.96 8.16
CA ASN A 103 10.34 29.84 6.80
C ASN A 103 10.02 31.09 5.99
N ASP A 104 10.99 31.55 5.20
CA ASP A 104 10.80 32.58 4.19
C ASP A 104 10.73 31.96 2.79
N ILE A 105 10.23 32.73 1.82
CA ILE A 105 10.08 32.30 0.43
C ILE A 105 11.10 33.03 -0.45
N ALA A 106 11.92 32.29 -1.18
CA ALA A 106 12.78 32.79 -2.24
C ALA A 106 12.17 32.48 -3.61
N VAL A 107 11.90 33.49 -4.42
CA VAL A 107 11.26 33.32 -5.74
C VAL A 107 11.99 34.06 -6.85
N THR A 108 12.17 33.38 -7.99
CA THR A 108 12.88 33.91 -9.15
C THR A 108 11.93 34.56 -10.15
N ASP A 109 12.33 35.71 -10.68
CA ASP A 109 11.69 36.34 -11.84
C ASP A 109 12.72 36.47 -12.98
N PRO A 110 12.72 35.55 -13.97
CA PRO A 110 13.62 35.63 -15.11
C PRO A 110 13.36 36.83 -16.02
N ASN A 111 12.15 37.39 -16.08
CA ASN A 111 11.82 38.50 -16.97
C ASN A 111 12.52 39.79 -16.53
N VAL A 112 12.54 40.07 -15.22
CA VAL A 112 13.29 41.22 -14.67
C VAL A 112 14.71 40.87 -14.23
N GLY A 113 15.06 39.58 -14.13
CA GLY A 113 16.39 39.12 -13.77
C GLY A 113 16.71 39.23 -12.28
N LYS A 114 15.71 38.96 -11.44
CA LYS A 114 15.77 39.16 -10.00
C LYS A 114 15.43 37.90 -9.22
N LEU A 115 15.98 37.83 -8.00
CA LEU A 115 15.51 36.97 -6.93
C LEU A 115 14.77 37.85 -5.93
N PHE A 116 13.60 37.42 -5.47
CA PHE A 116 12.87 38.08 -4.40
C PHE A 116 12.87 37.19 -3.17
N ILE A 117 13.10 37.80 -1.99
CA ILE A 117 12.88 37.15 -0.70
C ILE A 117 11.63 37.75 -0.08
N ILE A 118 10.71 36.89 0.33
CA ILE A 118 9.46 37.23 1.00
C ILE A 118 9.55 36.62 2.39
N ARG A 119 9.73 37.47 3.40
CA ARG A 119 9.91 36.96 4.77
C ARG A 119 8.59 36.60 5.42
N GLY A 120 8.55 35.48 6.13
CA GLY A 120 7.47 35.19 7.07
C GLY A 120 7.48 36.22 8.20
N GLU A 121 6.30 36.64 8.68
CA GLU A 121 6.19 37.56 9.80
C GLU A 121 5.29 36.98 10.89
N GLY A 122 5.84 36.85 12.11
CA GLY A 122 5.08 36.59 13.33
C GLY A 122 4.80 37.89 14.08
N SER A 123 3.54 38.21 14.37
CA SER A 123 3.19 39.38 15.18
C SER A 123 3.24 39.06 16.68
N GLY A 124 4.36 39.39 17.33
CA GLY A 124 4.46 39.38 18.80
C GLY A 124 4.30 37.99 19.45
N GLY A 125 4.86 36.95 18.82
CA GLY A 125 4.73 35.56 19.30
C GLY A 125 3.41 34.89 18.90
N ARG A 126 2.63 35.51 18.01
CA ARG A 126 1.52 34.88 17.30
C ARG A 126 1.82 34.94 15.81
N ASN A 127 1.89 33.78 15.20
CA ASN A 127 2.13 33.64 13.78
C ASN A 127 0.79 33.57 13.07
N ASP A 128 0.36 34.67 12.45
CA ASP A 128 -0.93 34.79 11.79
C ASP A 128 -0.83 34.67 10.25
N GLY A 129 0.24 34.05 9.74
CA GLY A 129 0.45 33.80 8.31
C GLY A 129 0.69 35.06 7.49
N ARG A 130 1.37 36.06 8.07
CA ARG A 130 1.71 37.32 7.38
C ARG A 130 3.07 37.23 6.71
N PHE A 131 3.23 38.07 5.70
CA PHE A 131 4.46 38.15 4.92
C PHE A 131 4.91 39.60 4.78
N ALA A 132 6.23 39.81 4.90
CA ALA A 132 6.86 41.09 4.62
C ALA A 132 6.71 41.47 3.14
N THR A 133 6.90 42.74 2.83
CA THR A 133 6.98 43.19 1.44
C THR A 133 8.15 42.48 0.72
N PRO A 134 7.93 41.90 -0.48
CA PRO A 134 8.99 41.19 -1.21
C PRO A 134 10.21 42.07 -1.46
N GLN A 135 11.39 41.57 -1.05
CA GLN A 135 12.65 42.27 -1.19
C GLN A 135 13.40 41.80 -2.46
N PRO A 136 13.68 42.69 -3.43
CA PRO A 136 14.37 42.32 -4.67
C PRO A 136 15.91 42.31 -4.51
N PHE A 137 16.55 41.32 -5.15
CA PHE A 137 17.99 41.21 -5.32
C PHE A 137 18.35 40.98 -6.79
N ASP A 138 19.34 41.72 -7.28
CA ASP A 138 19.77 41.64 -8.68
C ASP A 138 20.62 40.39 -8.91
N VAL A 139 20.24 39.62 -9.93
CA VAL A 139 20.92 38.37 -10.32
C VAL A 139 21.59 38.53 -11.67
N THR A 140 20.82 38.37 -12.75
CA THR A 140 21.21 38.60 -14.13
C THR A 140 19.96 38.68 -15.00
N ARG A 141 19.97 39.54 -16.01
CA ARG A 141 18.80 39.71 -16.91
C ARG A 141 18.55 38.43 -17.70
N ARG A 142 17.27 38.03 -17.82
CA ARG A 142 16.84 36.84 -18.57
C ARG A 142 17.53 35.56 -18.10
N GLY A 143 17.68 35.42 -16.78
CA GLY A 143 18.51 34.38 -16.17
C GLY A 143 17.75 33.40 -15.30
N PRO A 144 17.32 33.81 -14.09
CA PRO A 144 17.08 32.87 -13.00
C PRO A 144 15.81 32.04 -13.24
N VAL A 145 15.98 30.73 -13.48
CA VAL A 145 14.87 29.80 -13.72
C VAL A 145 14.63 28.86 -12.53
N TRP A 146 15.61 28.71 -11.65
CA TRP A 146 15.60 27.91 -10.45
C TRP A 146 16.41 28.60 -9.35
N VAL A 147 16.09 28.31 -8.10
CA VAL A 147 16.83 28.78 -6.91
C VAL A 147 17.06 27.61 -5.95
N ALA A 148 18.25 27.55 -5.38
CA ALA A 148 18.59 26.67 -4.26
C ALA A 148 18.99 27.50 -3.06
N THR A 149 18.67 27.01 -1.87
CA THR A 149 19.17 27.52 -0.60
C THR A 149 20.28 26.62 -0.07
N GLY A 150 21.27 27.20 0.61
CA GLY A 150 22.41 26.47 1.14
C GLY A 150 23.38 27.38 1.90
N TYR A 151 24.49 26.82 2.36
CA TYR A 151 25.55 27.54 3.07
C TYR A 151 26.80 27.62 2.20
N PHE A 152 26.96 28.70 1.44
CA PHE A 152 28.04 28.83 0.45
C PHE A 152 29.28 29.54 0.99
N ASP A 153 29.21 30.19 2.14
CA ASP A 153 30.36 30.86 2.76
C ASP A 153 30.70 30.31 4.16
N SER A 154 31.83 30.75 4.69
CA SER A 154 32.41 30.27 5.95
C SER A 154 31.87 31.01 7.19
N ASP A 155 30.59 31.40 7.16
CA ASP A 155 29.95 32.11 8.26
C ASP A 155 29.58 31.23 9.48
N GLY A 156 29.88 29.93 9.40
CA GLY A 156 29.56 28.95 10.44
C GLY A 156 28.21 28.26 10.25
N ARG A 157 27.63 28.28 9.05
CA ARG A 157 26.27 27.77 8.74
C ARG A 157 25.19 28.46 9.57
N THR A 158 25.35 29.76 9.80
CA THR A 158 24.40 30.51 10.63
C THR A 158 23.40 31.29 9.81
N ARG A 159 23.68 31.49 8.53
CA ARG A 159 22.84 32.28 7.63
C ARG A 159 22.64 31.51 6.35
N LEU A 160 21.39 31.34 5.98
CA LEU A 160 21.03 30.67 4.75
C LEU A 160 21.29 31.60 3.56
N ASP A 161 22.05 31.11 2.59
CA ASP A 161 22.37 31.78 1.34
C ASP A 161 21.46 31.29 0.20
N ALA A 162 21.61 31.89 -0.98
CA ALA A 162 20.89 31.48 -2.19
C ALA A 162 21.80 31.37 -3.41
N ALA A 163 21.49 30.42 -4.29
CA ALA A 163 22.10 30.31 -5.61
C ALA A 163 21.01 30.14 -6.68
N THR A 164 21.22 30.72 -7.87
CA THR A 164 20.24 30.66 -8.97
C THR A 164 20.84 30.04 -10.23
N ALA A 165 20.09 29.15 -10.88
CA ALA A 165 20.40 28.68 -12.23
C ALA A 165 19.93 29.72 -13.25
N ASN A 166 20.83 30.21 -14.10
CA ASN A 166 20.51 31.23 -15.09
C ASN A 166 20.43 30.65 -16.51
N GLY A 167 19.33 29.95 -16.82
CA GLY A 167 19.16 29.16 -18.05
C GLY A 167 19.56 29.88 -19.34
N ALA A 168 18.88 30.97 -19.69
CA ALA A 168 19.17 31.68 -20.94
C ALA A 168 20.44 32.57 -20.90
N ALA A 169 21.12 32.64 -19.76
CA ALA A 169 22.39 33.34 -19.60
C ALA A 169 23.58 32.38 -19.44
N ASP A 170 23.38 31.06 -19.60
CA ASP A 170 24.39 30.01 -19.45
C ASP A 170 25.32 30.25 -18.24
N SER A 171 24.74 30.51 -17.07
CA SER A 171 25.49 30.83 -15.86
C SER A 171 24.72 30.41 -14.60
N PHE A 172 25.38 30.49 -13.45
CA PHE A 172 24.70 30.51 -12.15
C PHE A 172 25.18 31.71 -11.32
N THR A 173 24.36 32.15 -10.37
CA THR A 173 24.68 33.28 -9.49
C THR A 173 24.60 32.82 -8.05
N VAL A 174 25.54 33.27 -7.21
CA VAL A 174 25.55 33.01 -5.77
C VAL A 174 25.36 34.32 -5.03
N LEU A 175 24.43 34.32 -4.08
CA LEU A 175 24.13 35.44 -3.19
C LEU A 175 24.27 34.96 -1.75
N VAL A 176 25.18 35.59 -1.00
CA VAL A 176 25.42 35.24 0.41
C VAL A 176 24.70 36.21 1.33
N ASN A 177 24.22 35.69 2.45
CA ASN A 177 23.42 36.40 3.41
C ASN A 177 24.29 37.19 4.38
N GLN A 178 24.12 38.51 4.34
CA GLN A 178 24.92 39.44 5.15
C GLN A 178 24.42 39.55 6.61
N GLY A 179 23.34 38.84 6.96
CA GLY A 179 22.76 38.79 8.30
C GLY A 179 21.94 40.02 8.69
N GLY A 180 21.03 39.82 9.65
CA GLY A 180 20.10 40.85 10.13
C GLY A 180 19.26 41.44 8.98
N ASN A 181 19.05 42.76 9.00
CA ASN A 181 18.25 43.44 7.96
C ASN A 181 19.02 43.74 6.66
N ARG A 182 20.26 43.25 6.50
CA ARG A 182 21.08 43.53 5.30
C ARG A 182 20.73 42.65 4.11
N GLY A 183 20.09 41.52 4.34
CA GLY A 183 19.63 40.60 3.29
C GLY A 183 20.78 39.96 2.50
N LEU A 184 20.46 39.54 1.28
CA LEU A 184 21.40 38.88 0.37
C LEU A 184 22.31 39.87 -0.37
N SER A 185 23.56 39.47 -0.61
CA SER A 185 24.52 40.18 -1.45
C SER A 185 25.08 39.24 -2.51
N ARG A 186 25.01 39.63 -3.78
CA ARG A 186 25.56 38.86 -4.90
C ARG A 186 27.09 38.80 -4.80
N VAL A 187 27.64 37.60 -4.60
CA VAL A 187 29.09 37.34 -4.59
C VAL A 187 29.64 37.31 -6.01
N GLY A 188 28.90 36.68 -6.91
CA GLY A 188 29.31 36.57 -8.31
C GLY A 188 28.27 35.89 -9.19
N THR A 189 28.48 36.02 -10.50
CA THR A 189 27.82 35.19 -11.52
C THR A 189 28.91 34.48 -12.29
N PHE A 190 28.79 33.15 -12.36
CA PHE A 190 29.80 32.27 -12.88
C PHE A 190 29.32 31.69 -14.22
N PRO A 191 30.05 31.93 -15.33
CA PRO A 191 29.65 31.43 -16.63
C PRO A 191 29.87 29.92 -16.74
N LEU A 192 28.96 29.26 -17.45
CA LEU A 192 29.05 27.86 -17.86
C LEU A 192 29.54 27.77 -19.30
N THR A 193 29.60 26.54 -19.82
CA THR A 193 29.81 26.29 -21.25
C THR A 193 28.71 26.94 -22.08
N ALA A 194 29.07 27.41 -23.27
CA ALA A 194 28.10 28.03 -24.17
C ALA A 194 26.96 27.05 -24.51
N ASN A 195 25.72 27.50 -24.35
CA ASN A 195 24.49 26.70 -24.43
C ASN A 195 24.36 25.63 -23.32
N ALA A 196 24.94 25.80 -22.14
CA ALA A 196 24.69 24.89 -21.02
C ALA A 196 23.19 24.83 -20.64
N ASN A 197 22.49 25.98 -20.70
CA ASN A 197 21.08 26.13 -20.37
C ASN A 197 20.68 25.41 -19.05
N PRO A 198 21.26 25.82 -17.91
CA PRO A 198 21.01 25.17 -16.63
C PRO A 198 19.53 25.29 -16.24
N ARG A 199 18.89 24.14 -15.98
CA ARG A 199 17.46 24.04 -15.65
C ARG A 199 17.16 23.93 -14.17
N VAL A 200 18.00 23.18 -13.45
CA VAL A 200 17.86 22.90 -12.01
C VAL A 200 19.20 23.22 -11.35
N ILE A 201 19.16 23.84 -10.17
CA ILE A 201 20.31 23.98 -9.28
C ILE A 201 19.95 23.35 -7.94
N LEU A 202 20.86 22.55 -7.40
CA LEU A 202 20.81 22.01 -6.04
C LEU A 202 22.06 22.44 -5.28
N ALA A 203 21.95 22.51 -3.96
CA ALA A 203 23.06 22.81 -3.04
C ALA A 203 23.23 21.67 -2.04
N HIS A 204 24.45 21.19 -1.86
CA HIS A 204 24.79 20.22 -0.82
C HIS A 204 26.29 20.12 -0.62
N ASP A 205 26.74 19.86 0.60
CA ASP A 205 28.12 19.49 0.91
C ASP A 205 28.43 18.06 0.39
N LEU A 206 29.23 17.96 -0.67
CA LEU A 206 29.58 16.71 -1.34
C LEU A 206 30.91 16.13 -0.85
N ASN A 207 31.73 16.93 -0.18
CA ASN A 207 33.11 16.57 0.19
C ASN A 207 33.32 16.50 1.72
N GLY A 208 32.31 16.82 2.52
CA GLY A 208 32.30 16.78 3.98
C GLY A 208 32.97 18.00 4.66
N ASP A 209 33.22 19.09 3.93
CA ASP A 209 33.89 20.28 4.46
C ASP A 209 32.95 21.29 5.15
N ARG A 210 31.66 20.96 5.19
CA ARG A 210 30.56 21.75 5.75
C ARG A 210 30.24 23.03 4.96
N LEU A 211 30.62 23.10 3.70
CA LEU A 211 30.20 24.15 2.78
C LEU A 211 29.40 23.49 1.67
N ASP A 212 28.26 24.08 1.33
CA ASP A 212 27.46 23.51 0.26
C ASP A 212 28.12 23.79 -1.10
N ASP A 213 28.21 22.75 -1.91
CA ASP A 213 28.64 22.75 -3.29
C ASP A 213 27.45 23.03 -4.22
N VAL A 214 27.73 23.39 -5.47
CA VAL A 214 26.71 23.68 -6.48
C VAL A 214 26.60 22.53 -7.47
N ILE A 215 25.39 22.01 -7.65
CA ILE A 215 25.04 20.95 -8.59
C ILE A 215 24.05 21.52 -9.60
N LEU A 216 24.34 21.38 -10.89
CA LEU A 216 23.53 21.93 -11.97
C LEU A 216 23.09 20.84 -12.94
N LEU A 217 21.83 20.88 -13.35
CA LEU A 217 21.33 20.11 -14.50
C LEU A 217 21.41 20.98 -15.77
N ASP A 218 22.38 20.69 -16.62
CA ASP A 218 22.62 21.40 -17.88
C ASP A 218 21.95 20.64 -19.03
N THR A 219 20.97 21.27 -19.70
CA THR A 219 20.13 20.60 -20.72
C THR A 219 20.22 21.20 -22.12
N GLY A 220 21.27 21.98 -22.39
CA GLY A 220 21.51 22.57 -23.71
C GLY A 220 22.71 21.98 -24.46
N THR A 221 23.43 21.04 -23.85
CA THR A 221 24.57 20.35 -24.46
C THR A 221 24.14 19.51 -25.66
N ARG A 222 24.83 19.68 -26.80
CA ARG A 222 24.52 18.92 -28.02
C ARG A 222 24.85 17.44 -27.83
N GLY A 223 23.84 16.61 -27.67
CA GLY A 223 23.96 15.15 -27.75
C GLY A 223 23.40 14.43 -26.53
N THR A 224 23.81 14.84 -25.33
CA THR A 224 23.33 14.32 -24.03
C THR A 224 23.38 15.43 -23.00
N ASP A 225 22.40 15.45 -22.10
CA ASP A 225 22.35 16.36 -20.95
C ASP A 225 23.32 15.91 -19.87
N GLU A 226 23.84 16.86 -19.11
CA GLU A 226 24.88 16.62 -18.11
C GLU A 226 24.56 17.24 -16.75
N VAL A 227 25.14 16.64 -15.72
CA VAL A 227 25.19 17.20 -14.36
C VAL A 227 26.57 17.80 -14.16
N SER A 228 26.61 19.12 -13.97
CA SER A 228 27.83 19.84 -13.65
C SER A 228 27.91 20.11 -12.15
N VAL A 229 29.04 19.75 -11.53
CA VAL A 229 29.30 19.93 -10.10
C VAL A 229 30.46 20.88 -9.89
N PHE A 230 30.23 21.90 -9.06
CA PHE A 230 31.21 22.90 -8.67
C PHE A 230 31.47 22.79 -7.17
N LEU A 231 32.65 22.29 -6.81
CA LEU A 231 33.07 22.24 -5.41
C LEU A 231 33.40 23.64 -4.89
N ASN A 232 32.84 23.98 -3.75
CA ASN A 232 33.01 25.25 -3.09
C ASN A 232 34.36 25.32 -2.36
N THR A 233 34.89 26.52 -2.22
CA THR A 233 36.17 26.80 -1.52
C THR A 233 35.99 27.64 -0.26
N GLY A 234 34.74 27.91 0.14
CA GLY A 234 34.39 28.54 1.43
C GLY A 234 34.24 30.05 1.44
N THR A 235 34.24 30.67 0.26
CA THR A 235 34.01 32.12 0.11
C THR A 235 32.77 32.45 -0.74
N GLY A 236 32.00 31.43 -1.13
CA GLY A 236 30.90 31.54 -2.09
C GLY A 236 31.35 31.86 -3.52
N THR A 237 32.66 31.89 -3.79
CA THR A 237 33.22 32.11 -5.13
C THR A 237 33.56 30.79 -5.81
N PHE A 238 33.20 30.71 -7.09
CA PHE A 238 33.46 29.57 -7.97
C PHE A 238 34.37 29.96 -9.14
N SER A 239 35.03 31.12 -9.06
CA SER A 239 35.96 31.58 -10.11
C SER A 239 37.18 30.66 -10.18
N GLY A 240 37.46 30.11 -11.35
CA GLY A 240 38.59 29.19 -11.57
C GLY A 240 38.36 27.76 -11.09
N VAL A 241 37.17 27.45 -10.55
CA VAL A 241 36.76 26.07 -10.24
C VAL A 241 36.52 25.33 -11.55
N VAL A 242 37.16 24.17 -11.72
CA VAL A 242 36.91 23.27 -12.85
C VAL A 242 35.74 22.36 -12.49
N PRO A 243 34.60 22.43 -13.22
CA PRO A 243 33.46 21.59 -12.91
C PRO A 243 33.72 20.12 -13.23
N GLN A 244 33.22 19.24 -12.37
CA GLN A 244 33.08 17.82 -12.69
C GLN A 244 31.78 17.61 -13.47
N ARG A 245 31.79 16.79 -14.52
CA ARG A 245 30.65 16.59 -15.42
C ARG A 245 30.27 15.13 -15.53
N TYR A 246 28.98 14.86 -15.44
CA TYR A 246 28.40 13.52 -15.52
C TYR A 246 27.28 13.49 -16.55
N VAL A 247 27.39 12.58 -17.52
CA VAL A 247 26.35 12.42 -18.55
C VAL A 247 25.18 11.64 -17.97
N VAL A 248 23.94 12.14 -18.14
CA VAL A 248 22.75 11.57 -17.47
C VAL A 248 21.59 11.21 -18.38
N GLY A 249 21.61 11.54 -19.67
CA GLY A 249 20.55 11.10 -20.60
C GLY A 249 20.20 12.15 -21.63
N ASN A 250 19.00 12.05 -22.21
CA ASN A 250 18.48 13.00 -23.20
C ASN A 250 17.15 13.60 -22.74
N ASP A 251 17.00 14.92 -22.90
CA ASP A 251 15.79 15.66 -22.50
C ASP A 251 15.48 15.46 -21.00
N ALA A 252 16.48 15.72 -20.16
CA ALA A 252 16.37 15.74 -18.71
C ALA A 252 15.45 16.88 -18.24
N ILE A 253 14.59 16.59 -17.26
CA ILE A 253 13.49 17.50 -16.86
C ILE A 253 13.54 17.85 -15.38
N GLY A 254 13.93 16.90 -14.55
CA GLY A 254 13.98 17.02 -13.10
C GLY A 254 15.19 16.31 -12.52
N MET A 255 15.62 16.77 -11.36
CA MET A 255 16.72 16.21 -10.59
C MET A 255 16.38 16.34 -9.11
N THR A 256 16.59 15.27 -8.36
CA THR A 256 16.48 15.26 -6.90
C THR A 256 17.73 14.62 -6.29
N LYS A 257 17.90 14.82 -4.98
CA LYS A 257 19.00 14.30 -4.19
C LYS A 257 18.46 13.47 -3.02
N GLY A 258 19.19 12.44 -2.61
CA GLY A 258 18.86 11.56 -1.49
C GLY A 258 19.99 10.55 -1.27
N ASP A 259 20.05 9.89 -0.12
CA ASP A 259 20.94 8.73 0.09
C ASP A 259 20.22 7.48 -0.40
N PHE A 260 20.49 7.04 -1.63
CA PHE A 260 19.77 5.94 -2.29
C PHE A 260 20.43 4.58 -2.05
N ASN A 261 21.65 4.56 -1.50
CA ASN A 261 22.40 3.34 -1.17
C ASN A 261 22.72 3.21 0.34
N ASN A 262 22.17 4.08 1.17
CA ASN A 262 22.33 4.13 2.63
C ASN A 262 23.80 4.19 3.09
N ASP A 263 24.66 4.88 2.33
CA ASP A 263 26.07 5.03 2.69
C ASP A 263 26.38 6.34 3.44
N GLY A 264 25.34 7.15 3.69
CA GLY A 264 25.41 8.42 4.40
C GLY A 264 25.90 9.59 3.53
N ARG A 265 26.12 9.38 2.22
CA ARG A 265 26.45 10.43 1.26
C ARG A 265 25.24 10.73 0.40
N ILE A 266 25.28 11.89 -0.24
CA ILE A 266 24.21 12.28 -1.15
C ILE A 266 24.42 11.63 -2.51
N ASP A 267 23.36 11.04 -3.02
CA ASP A 267 23.22 10.56 -4.39
C ASP A 267 22.29 11.50 -5.18
N LEU A 268 22.25 11.33 -6.50
CA LEU A 268 21.36 12.09 -7.40
C LEU A 268 20.52 11.16 -8.27
N ALA A 269 19.26 11.54 -8.47
CA ALA A 269 18.36 10.90 -9.43
C ALA A 269 17.89 11.95 -10.44
N VAL A 270 18.07 11.65 -11.73
CA VAL A 270 17.70 12.52 -12.85
C VAL A 270 16.68 11.82 -13.72
N VAL A 271 15.53 12.47 -13.96
CA VAL A 271 14.49 11.93 -14.86
C VAL A 271 14.66 12.48 -16.28
N ASN A 272 14.70 11.58 -17.26
CA ASN A 272 14.92 11.84 -18.67
C ASN A 272 13.71 11.40 -19.50
N ARG A 273 13.23 12.23 -20.43
CA ARG A 273 12.06 11.88 -21.25
C ARG A 273 12.34 10.80 -22.30
N ASP A 274 13.58 10.62 -22.71
CA ASP A 274 13.99 9.73 -23.80
C ASP A 274 13.08 9.83 -25.05
N ILE A 275 13.17 10.98 -25.74
CA ILE A 275 12.32 11.39 -26.88
C ILE A 275 12.29 10.47 -28.11
N ARG A 276 13.01 9.35 -28.10
CA ARG A 276 13.15 8.44 -29.26
C ARG A 276 12.03 7.41 -29.33
N THR A 277 11.34 7.17 -28.21
CA THR A 277 10.32 6.13 -28.08
C THR A 277 9.14 6.67 -27.27
N VAL A 278 7.92 6.38 -27.73
CA VAL A 278 6.69 6.86 -27.06
C VAL A 278 6.50 6.09 -25.76
N ASN A 279 6.10 6.81 -24.70
CA ASN A 279 5.83 6.25 -23.36
C ASN A 279 7.02 5.55 -22.70
N GLN A 280 8.23 5.79 -23.15
CA GLN A 280 9.45 5.37 -22.47
C GLN A 280 10.13 6.59 -21.86
N PHE A 281 10.82 6.35 -20.76
CA PHE A 281 11.62 7.34 -20.06
C PHE A 281 12.69 6.61 -19.25
N SER A 282 13.68 7.34 -18.75
CA SER A 282 14.67 6.76 -17.86
C SER A 282 14.95 7.61 -16.65
N ILE A 283 15.43 6.95 -15.60
CA ILE A 283 15.97 7.59 -14.42
C ILE A 283 17.45 7.23 -14.33
N SER A 284 18.30 8.25 -14.40
CA SER A 284 19.74 8.09 -14.18
C SER A 284 20.05 8.30 -12.71
N ILE A 285 20.74 7.32 -12.12
CA ILE A 285 21.16 7.33 -10.72
C ILE A 285 22.67 7.56 -10.65
N LEU A 286 23.09 8.55 -9.87
CA LEU A 286 24.48 8.89 -9.63
C LEU A 286 24.76 8.66 -8.14
N ILE A 287 25.54 7.62 -7.85
CA ILE A 287 25.89 7.27 -6.47
C ILE A 287 27.09 8.10 -6.03
N GLY A 288 26.96 8.80 -4.91
CA GLY A 288 27.97 9.61 -4.28
C GLY A 288 29.18 8.77 -3.84
N GLY A 289 30.35 9.39 -3.86
CA GLY A 289 31.59 8.74 -3.48
C GLY A 289 32.71 9.75 -3.24
N GLU A 290 33.86 9.28 -2.77
CA GLU A 290 35.00 10.18 -2.51
C GLU A 290 35.85 10.45 -3.76
N SER A 291 35.98 9.46 -4.66
CA SER A 291 36.75 9.57 -5.91
C SER A 291 36.44 8.39 -6.85
N PRO A 292 35.65 8.59 -7.92
CA PRO A 292 35.03 9.84 -8.36
C PRO A 292 33.96 10.34 -7.37
N LEU A 293 33.63 11.63 -7.43
CA LEU A 293 32.59 12.25 -6.59
C LEU A 293 31.22 11.61 -6.81
N PHE A 294 30.92 11.24 -8.06
CA PHE A 294 29.78 10.42 -8.42
C PHE A 294 30.17 9.27 -9.34
N ARG A 295 29.53 8.12 -9.13
CA ARG A 295 29.51 6.98 -10.04
C ARG A 295 28.12 6.89 -10.68
N VAL A 296 28.05 7.10 -11.98
CA VAL A 296 26.82 6.95 -12.76
C VAL A 296 26.49 5.45 -12.91
N LEU A 297 25.30 5.04 -12.47
CA LEU A 297 24.78 3.69 -12.69
C LEU A 297 24.14 3.58 -14.08
N PRO A 298 23.97 2.35 -14.62
CA PRO A 298 23.13 2.15 -15.79
C PRO A 298 21.73 2.76 -15.57
N PRO A 299 21.20 3.54 -16.52
CA PRO A 299 19.92 4.21 -16.34
C PRO A 299 18.78 3.19 -16.24
N LEU A 300 17.89 3.42 -15.29
CA LEU A 300 16.68 2.62 -15.12
C LEU A 300 15.72 2.97 -16.25
N GLN A 301 15.57 2.06 -17.21
CA GLN A 301 14.66 2.22 -18.35
C GLN A 301 13.24 1.81 -17.93
N LEU A 302 12.29 2.73 -18.06
CA LEU A 302 10.92 2.57 -17.59
C LEU A 302 9.93 2.86 -18.72
N SER A 303 8.72 2.35 -18.56
CA SER A 303 7.61 2.59 -19.47
C SER A 303 6.39 3.07 -18.69
N CYS A 304 5.70 4.06 -19.22
CA CYS A 304 4.41 4.46 -18.70
C CYS A 304 3.29 3.52 -19.16
N PRO A 305 2.14 3.55 -18.47
CA PRO A 305 0.91 2.97 -18.98
C PRO A 305 0.59 3.54 -20.37
N SER A 306 0.29 2.66 -21.33
CA SER A 306 -0.23 3.05 -22.65
C SER A 306 -1.71 3.40 -22.61
N ARG A 307 -2.40 3.04 -21.52
CA ARG A 307 -3.80 3.35 -21.26
C ARG A 307 -4.02 3.77 -19.82
N ILE A 308 -4.92 4.72 -19.62
CA ILE A 308 -5.45 5.10 -18.30
C ILE A 308 -6.96 5.13 -18.43
N SER A 309 -7.67 4.37 -17.59
CA SER A 309 -9.15 4.25 -17.62
C SER A 309 -9.68 3.93 -19.04
N GLY A 310 -9.03 2.99 -19.73
CA GLY A 310 -9.38 2.56 -21.10
C GLY A 310 -8.92 3.52 -22.22
N VAL A 311 -8.59 4.77 -21.91
CA VAL A 311 -8.14 5.78 -22.88
C VAL A 311 -6.68 5.54 -23.24
N ALA A 312 -6.37 5.42 -24.53
CA ALA A 312 -4.98 5.37 -25.00
C ALA A 312 -4.31 6.71 -24.73
N VAL A 313 -3.18 6.71 -24.02
CA VAL A 313 -2.50 7.93 -23.61
C VAL A 313 -1.03 7.93 -24.01
N VAL A 314 -0.53 9.14 -24.24
CA VAL A 314 0.89 9.47 -24.21
C VAL A 314 1.18 10.12 -22.87
N CYS A 315 2.06 9.53 -22.08
CA CYS A 315 2.56 10.12 -20.85
C CYS A 315 3.83 10.92 -21.14
N THR A 316 4.16 11.87 -20.28
CA THR A 316 5.48 12.49 -20.22
C THR A 316 5.84 12.79 -18.77
N PRO A 317 7.01 12.33 -18.27
CA PRO A 317 7.48 12.74 -16.94
C PRO A 317 7.65 14.27 -16.90
N GLN A 318 7.41 14.86 -15.74
CA GLN A 318 7.48 16.32 -15.53
C GLN A 318 8.45 16.69 -14.42
N ASP A 319 8.51 15.89 -13.36
CA ASP A 319 9.37 16.15 -12.22
C ASP A 319 9.65 14.88 -11.40
N ILE A 320 10.62 14.97 -10.49
CA ILE A 320 11.02 13.91 -9.56
C ILE A 320 11.29 14.49 -8.17
N ALA A 321 10.86 13.80 -7.13
CA ALA A 321 11.16 14.10 -5.73
C ALA A 321 11.64 12.83 -5.01
N ALA A 322 12.40 13.01 -3.92
CA ALA A 322 12.85 11.91 -3.07
C ALA A 322 12.43 12.16 -1.62
N ALA A 323 11.99 11.10 -0.95
CA ALA A 323 11.75 11.04 0.48
C ALA A 323 11.68 9.56 0.89
N ASP A 324 11.80 9.27 2.17
CA ASP A 324 11.52 7.94 2.72
C ASP A 324 10.01 7.83 2.97
N PHE A 325 9.23 7.37 1.99
CA PHE A 325 7.78 7.42 2.05
C PHE A 325 7.20 6.31 2.92
N ASP A 326 7.89 5.18 3.06
CA ASP A 326 7.46 4.02 3.85
C ASP A 326 8.18 3.85 5.19
N LEU A 327 9.00 4.86 5.55
CA LEU A 327 9.75 4.95 6.80
C LEU A 327 10.69 3.76 7.04
N ASP A 328 11.17 3.13 5.97
CA ASP A 328 12.10 2.00 6.04
C ASP A 328 13.57 2.45 6.12
N THR A 329 13.82 3.75 6.24
CA THR A 329 15.12 4.44 6.25
C THR A 329 15.84 4.48 4.92
N ARG A 330 15.21 4.03 3.83
CA ARG A 330 15.75 4.15 2.47
C ARG A 330 15.00 5.24 1.75
N GLN A 331 15.72 5.97 0.90
CA GLN A 331 15.08 7.00 0.09
C GLN A 331 14.33 6.37 -1.08
N ASP A 332 13.07 6.75 -1.21
CA ASP A 332 12.19 6.43 -2.33
C ASP A 332 12.17 7.57 -3.36
N LEU A 333 11.51 7.33 -4.49
CA LEU A 333 11.32 8.32 -5.55
C LEU A 333 9.85 8.48 -5.92
N ALA A 334 9.39 9.72 -6.02
CA ALA A 334 8.12 10.06 -6.66
C ALA A 334 8.38 10.75 -8.00
N VAL A 335 7.63 10.38 -9.05
CA VAL A 335 7.74 10.98 -10.39
C VAL A 335 6.35 11.38 -10.87
N SER A 336 6.19 12.63 -11.30
CA SER A 336 4.93 13.14 -11.85
C SER A 336 4.85 13.00 -13.37
N PHE A 337 3.67 12.67 -13.88
CA PHE A 337 3.43 12.44 -15.30
C PHE A 337 2.23 13.22 -15.80
N SER A 338 2.46 14.04 -16.82
CA SER A 338 1.36 14.62 -17.59
C SER A 338 0.96 13.69 -18.73
N THR A 339 -0.34 13.58 -18.99
CA THR A 339 -0.91 12.63 -19.94
C THR A 339 -1.76 13.35 -20.95
N ARG A 340 -1.76 12.80 -22.17
CA ARG A 340 -2.63 13.26 -23.26
C ARG A 340 -3.23 12.09 -23.98
N ALA A 341 -4.47 12.21 -24.42
CA ALA A 341 -5.11 11.18 -25.24
C ALA A 341 -4.37 11.04 -26.58
N ALA A 342 -4.07 9.81 -26.97
CA ALA A 342 -3.22 9.52 -28.13
C ALA A 342 -3.90 9.83 -29.48
N ASP A 343 -5.23 9.89 -29.51
CA ASP A 343 -6.05 10.09 -30.72
C ASP A 343 -6.27 11.58 -31.06
N ASN A 344 -6.49 12.42 -30.05
CA ASN A 344 -6.88 13.82 -30.23
C ASN A 344 -5.99 14.81 -29.45
N ASN A 345 -4.97 14.30 -28.74
CA ASN A 345 -4.03 15.10 -27.95
C ASN A 345 -4.67 15.94 -26.83
N ALA A 346 -5.90 15.60 -26.41
CA ALA A 346 -6.57 16.25 -25.31
C ALA A 346 -5.84 15.94 -24.00
N VAL A 347 -5.72 16.94 -23.13
CA VAL A 347 -5.11 16.76 -21.80
C VAL A 347 -6.01 15.84 -20.98
N THR A 348 -5.42 14.79 -20.40
CA THR A 348 -6.11 13.82 -19.54
C THR A 348 -5.55 13.88 -18.12
N ALA A 349 -6.14 13.08 -17.22
CA ALA A 349 -5.69 12.97 -15.83
C ALA A 349 -4.26 12.45 -15.79
N GLY A 350 -3.37 13.21 -15.14
CA GLY A 350 -2.01 12.80 -14.89
C GLY A 350 -1.94 11.79 -13.74
N PHE A 351 -0.72 11.39 -13.41
CA PHE A 351 -0.49 10.52 -12.26
C PHE A 351 0.88 10.79 -11.64
N VAL A 352 1.06 10.34 -10.40
CA VAL A 352 2.34 10.25 -9.72
C VAL A 352 2.66 8.78 -9.51
N ASN A 353 3.83 8.34 -9.97
CA ASN A 353 4.37 7.03 -9.61
C ASN A 353 5.30 7.18 -8.43
N VAL A 354 5.20 6.27 -7.47
CA VAL A 354 6.13 6.13 -6.35
C VAL A 354 6.91 4.85 -6.54
N TYR A 355 8.22 4.94 -6.43
CA TYR A 355 9.18 3.85 -6.54
C TYR A 355 9.87 3.64 -5.21
N THR A 356 9.75 2.44 -4.66
CA THR A 356 10.38 2.06 -3.38
C THR A 356 11.88 1.84 -3.58
N GLY A 357 12.69 2.44 -2.72
CA GLY A 357 14.14 2.29 -2.68
C GLY A 357 14.57 0.96 -2.06
N LEU A 358 15.49 0.25 -2.71
CA LEU A 358 16.03 -1.01 -2.18
C LEU A 358 17.26 -0.79 -1.27
N GLY A 359 17.73 0.45 -1.15
CA GLY A 359 18.88 0.82 -0.31
C GLY A 359 20.23 0.43 -0.93
N ASP A 360 20.27 0.13 -2.23
CA ASP A 360 21.49 -0.17 -2.98
C ASP A 360 21.60 0.62 -4.29
N GLY A 361 20.83 1.72 -4.39
CA GLY A 361 20.69 2.55 -5.60
C GLY A 361 19.69 2.00 -6.62
N ARG A 362 19.02 0.86 -6.34
CA ARG A 362 17.93 0.33 -7.16
C ARG A 362 16.57 0.69 -6.59
N PHE A 363 15.57 0.72 -7.46
CA PHE A 363 14.20 1.08 -7.15
C PHE A 363 13.23 0.10 -7.79
N GLU A 364 12.12 -0.16 -7.10
CA GLU A 364 11.01 -0.97 -7.60
C GLU A 364 9.74 -0.15 -7.68
N PHE A 365 8.86 -0.45 -8.64
CA PHE A 365 7.57 0.23 -8.74
C PHE A 365 6.72 -0.08 -7.49
N GLY A 366 6.32 0.96 -6.77
CA GLY A 366 5.52 0.85 -5.55
C GLY A 366 4.03 1.03 -5.85
N THR A 367 3.63 2.25 -6.22
CA THR A 367 2.23 2.60 -6.48
C THR A 367 2.10 3.69 -7.53
N GLN A 368 0.90 3.80 -8.11
CA GLN A 368 0.52 4.88 -9.00
C GLN A 368 -0.73 5.55 -8.46
N VAL A 369 -0.68 6.87 -8.35
CA VAL A 369 -1.78 7.70 -7.85
C VAL A 369 -2.26 8.61 -8.97
N ILE A 370 -3.53 8.49 -9.35
CA ILE A 370 -4.13 9.39 -10.34
C ILE A 370 -4.32 10.77 -9.70
N VAL A 371 -3.89 11.80 -10.41
CA VAL A 371 -4.03 13.21 -9.99
C VAL A 371 -4.77 14.00 -11.07
N GLY A 372 -4.90 15.31 -10.87
CA GLY A 372 -5.52 16.21 -11.82
C GLY A 372 -4.80 16.29 -13.17
N LEU A 373 -5.33 17.15 -14.04
CA LEU A 373 -4.85 17.40 -15.39
C LEU A 373 -3.56 18.21 -15.37
N GLY A 374 -2.57 17.72 -16.12
CA GLY A 374 -1.30 18.40 -16.32
C GLY A 374 -0.51 18.65 -15.03
N PRO A 375 -0.22 17.61 -14.21
CA PRO A 375 0.69 17.78 -13.09
C PRO A 375 2.04 18.28 -13.61
N ARG A 376 2.69 19.17 -12.87
CA ARG A 376 4.03 19.69 -13.17
C ARG A 376 4.98 19.30 -12.06
N ARG A 377 5.49 20.27 -11.31
CA ARG A 377 6.43 20.03 -10.21
C ARG A 377 5.72 19.37 -9.04
N ILE A 378 6.49 18.59 -8.28
CA ILE A 378 6.05 17.95 -7.05
C ILE A 378 7.02 18.27 -5.92
N ALA A 379 6.55 18.20 -4.67
CA ALA A 379 7.39 18.35 -3.50
C ALA A 379 7.06 17.25 -2.50
N ALA A 380 8.08 16.64 -1.90
CA ALA A 380 7.94 15.58 -0.90
C ALA A 380 8.39 16.11 0.47
N MET A 381 7.48 16.10 1.44
CA MET A 381 7.69 16.46 2.85
C MET A 381 6.41 16.16 3.63
N ASP A 382 6.49 16.11 4.96
CA ASP A 382 5.32 15.92 5.81
C ASP A 382 4.44 17.19 5.81
N PHE A 383 3.34 17.16 5.05
CA PHE A 383 2.37 18.26 4.95
C PHE A 383 1.22 18.13 5.97
N THR A 384 1.19 17.03 6.73
CA THR A 384 0.12 16.72 7.68
C THR A 384 0.57 16.68 9.14
N GLY A 385 1.88 16.80 9.39
CA GLY A 385 2.48 16.72 10.72
C GLY A 385 2.44 15.32 11.34
N ASP A 386 2.25 14.26 10.54
CA ASP A 386 2.21 12.87 11.02
C ASP A 386 3.56 12.14 10.91
N ALA A 387 4.62 12.89 10.57
CA ALA A 387 6.00 12.44 10.37
C ALA A 387 6.22 11.46 9.20
N ILE A 388 5.20 11.24 8.36
CA ILE A 388 5.34 10.51 7.10
C ILE A 388 5.43 11.53 5.97
N PRO A 389 6.43 11.45 5.08
CA PRO A 389 6.49 12.35 3.94
C PRO A 389 5.27 12.20 3.02
N ASP A 390 4.58 13.31 2.77
CA ASP A 390 3.50 13.45 1.81
C ASP A 390 4.02 13.96 0.46
N ILE A 391 3.16 14.05 -0.56
CA ILE A 391 3.53 14.59 -1.88
C ILE A 391 2.57 15.72 -2.30
N ALA A 392 3.05 16.95 -2.38
CA ALA A 392 2.30 18.06 -3.00
C ALA A 392 2.50 18.07 -4.52
N VAL A 393 1.41 18.31 -5.27
CA VAL A 393 1.39 18.26 -6.73
C VAL A 393 0.78 19.54 -7.30
N ALA A 394 1.51 20.24 -8.17
CA ALA A 394 0.99 21.36 -8.94
C ALA A 394 0.25 20.88 -10.20
N GLU A 395 -1.06 21.07 -10.28
CA GLU A 395 -1.91 20.63 -11.38
C GLU A 395 -2.22 21.82 -12.32
N PHE A 396 -1.36 22.01 -13.32
CA PHE A 396 -1.36 23.20 -14.16
C PHE A 396 -2.69 23.43 -14.87
N SER A 397 -3.26 22.40 -15.48
CA SER A 397 -4.47 22.54 -16.30
C SER A 397 -5.75 22.64 -15.47
N ASN A 398 -5.74 22.15 -14.23
CA ASN A 398 -6.84 22.32 -13.28
C ASN A 398 -6.79 23.64 -12.51
N ASN A 399 -5.67 24.38 -12.58
CA ASN A 399 -5.43 25.53 -11.73
C ASN A 399 -5.54 25.15 -10.24
N SER A 400 -4.87 24.09 -9.82
CA SER A 400 -4.97 23.59 -8.46
C SER A 400 -3.67 22.99 -7.93
N VAL A 401 -3.62 22.85 -6.61
CA VAL A 401 -2.64 22.04 -5.93
C VAL A 401 -3.35 20.99 -5.08
N ARG A 402 -2.76 19.81 -4.99
CA ARG A 402 -3.24 18.71 -4.18
C ARG A 402 -2.09 18.11 -3.39
N VAL A 403 -2.36 17.68 -2.16
CA VAL A 403 -1.44 16.83 -1.39
C VAL A 403 -1.91 15.39 -1.47
N LEU A 404 -1.03 14.49 -1.86
CA LEU A 404 -1.20 13.05 -1.73
C LEU A 404 -0.70 12.68 -0.35
N ARG A 405 -1.64 12.37 0.54
CA ARG A 405 -1.33 12.06 1.92
C ARG A 405 -0.84 10.62 2.04
N ALA A 406 0.35 10.45 2.57
CA ALA A 406 0.88 9.15 2.95
C ALA A 406 0.23 8.69 4.27
N ARG A 407 -0.17 7.42 4.32
CA ARG A 407 -0.66 6.79 5.55
C ARG A 407 -0.15 5.36 5.64
N GLU A 408 0.25 4.96 6.85
CA GLU A 408 0.47 3.56 7.15
C GLU A 408 -0.83 2.76 6.98
N VAL A 409 -0.73 1.70 6.20
CA VAL A 409 -1.76 0.67 6.04
C VAL A 409 -1.36 -0.47 6.97
N PRO A 410 -2.21 -0.85 7.93
CA PRO A 410 -1.93 -2.02 8.75
C PRO A 410 -1.82 -3.25 7.83
N PRO A 411 -0.84 -4.13 8.07
CA PRO A 411 -0.70 -5.35 7.29
C PRO A 411 -1.97 -6.20 7.40
N ARG A 412 -2.35 -6.84 6.29
CA ARG A 412 -3.56 -7.65 6.16
C ARG A 412 -3.40 -8.96 6.96
N PRO A 413 -4.45 -9.39 7.68
CA PRO A 413 -4.40 -10.63 8.45
C PRO A 413 -4.30 -11.85 7.53
N ASN A 414 -3.83 -12.97 8.07
CA ASN A 414 -3.83 -14.25 7.36
C ASN A 414 -5.25 -14.61 6.88
N GLY A 415 -5.36 -15.06 5.64
CA GLY A 415 -6.62 -15.34 4.95
C GLY A 415 -7.15 -14.19 4.11
N ALA A 416 -6.65 -12.97 4.28
CA ALA A 416 -7.04 -11.84 3.43
C ALA A 416 -6.49 -11.99 2.01
N ALA A 417 -7.17 -11.41 1.02
CA ALA A 417 -6.64 -11.31 -0.33
C ALA A 417 -5.36 -10.46 -0.35
N CYS A 418 -4.41 -10.79 -1.21
CA CYS A 418 -3.16 -10.06 -1.39
C CYS A 418 -2.63 -10.19 -2.83
N ILE A 419 -1.69 -9.32 -3.18
CA ILE A 419 -0.97 -9.31 -4.46
C ILE A 419 0.54 -9.53 -4.21
N VAL A 420 1.07 -8.98 -3.11
CA VAL A 420 2.49 -9.07 -2.74
C VAL A 420 2.63 -9.35 -1.25
N GLY A 421 3.70 -10.04 -0.87
CA GLY A 421 3.91 -10.52 0.50
C GLY A 421 3.90 -9.43 1.58
N ARG A 422 4.44 -8.25 1.28
CA ARG A 422 4.46 -7.09 2.20
C ARG A 422 3.07 -6.60 2.62
N GLN A 423 2.01 -6.99 1.91
CA GLN A 423 0.64 -6.67 2.31
C GLN A 423 0.16 -7.52 3.48
N CYS A 424 0.86 -8.60 3.84
CA CYS A 424 0.39 -9.58 4.81
C CYS A 424 1.15 -9.46 6.13
N GLU A 425 0.46 -9.66 7.26
CA GLU A 425 1.08 -9.73 8.60
C GLU A 425 2.20 -10.77 8.65
N SER A 426 2.03 -11.87 7.91
CA SER A 426 3.01 -12.94 7.77
C SER A 426 4.17 -12.63 6.82
N GLY A 427 4.06 -11.56 6.03
CA GLY A 427 4.96 -11.27 4.91
C GLY A 427 4.79 -12.19 3.69
N ASN A 428 3.83 -13.13 3.70
CA ASN A 428 3.69 -14.14 2.66
C ASN A 428 2.34 -14.00 1.93
N CYS A 429 2.41 -13.72 0.63
CA CYS A 429 1.26 -13.77 -0.25
C CYS A 429 1.39 -15.00 -1.15
N VAL A 430 0.55 -16.01 -0.93
CA VAL A 430 0.58 -17.27 -1.67
C VAL A 430 -0.79 -17.48 -2.32
N ASN A 431 -0.82 -17.66 -3.64
CA ASN A 431 -2.05 -17.77 -4.41
C ASN A 431 -3.06 -16.63 -4.12
N ASN A 432 -2.55 -15.39 -4.10
CA ASN A 432 -3.32 -14.18 -3.80
C ASN A 432 -4.00 -14.16 -2.42
N THR A 433 -3.54 -14.98 -1.48
CA THR A 433 -4.04 -15.02 -0.09
C THR A 433 -2.89 -14.83 0.89
N CYS A 434 -3.10 -14.05 1.95
CA CYS A 434 -2.14 -13.88 3.02
C CYS A 434 -1.99 -15.16 3.81
N CYS A 435 -0.80 -15.75 3.78
CA CYS A 435 -0.58 -17.09 4.31
C CYS A 435 0.36 -17.07 5.49
N SER A 436 0.07 -17.91 6.48
CA SER A 436 0.96 -18.11 7.62
C SER A 436 2.35 -18.65 7.22
N THR A 437 2.48 -19.23 6.02
CA THR A 437 3.74 -19.77 5.48
C THR A 437 4.06 -19.21 4.09
N PRO A 438 5.36 -19.16 3.70
CA PRO A 438 5.81 -18.67 2.38
C PRO A 438 5.40 -19.55 1.21
N SER A 439 5.04 -20.81 1.46
CA SER A 439 4.51 -21.75 0.48
C SER A 439 3.68 -22.81 1.18
N CYS A 440 2.77 -23.46 0.43
CA CYS A 440 2.03 -24.62 0.92
C CYS A 440 2.72 -25.94 0.53
N PRO A 441 2.63 -26.98 1.38
CA PRO A 441 2.99 -28.35 1.04
C PRO A 441 2.32 -28.81 -0.26
N GLN A 442 2.94 -29.78 -0.94
CA GLN A 442 2.44 -30.26 -2.23
C GLN A 442 1.00 -30.78 -2.09
N GLY A 443 0.10 -30.20 -2.89
CA GLY A 443 -1.32 -30.54 -2.91
C GLY A 443 -2.18 -29.69 -1.98
N GLU A 444 -1.59 -28.95 -1.05
CA GLU A 444 -2.31 -28.02 -0.17
C GLU A 444 -2.42 -26.62 -0.76
N ARG A 445 -3.43 -25.86 -0.31
CA ARG A 445 -3.59 -24.44 -0.60
C ARG A 445 -4.02 -23.66 0.63
N CYS A 446 -3.75 -22.38 0.62
CA CYS A 446 -3.97 -21.47 1.75
C CYS A 446 -5.26 -20.65 1.61
N ASP A 447 -5.87 -20.66 0.41
CA ASP A 447 -7.16 -20.04 0.10
C ASP A 447 -8.36 -20.96 0.41
N ILE A 448 -8.12 -22.11 1.07
CA ILE A 448 -9.16 -23.10 1.37
C ILE A 448 -9.88 -22.74 2.66
N LEU A 449 -11.19 -22.55 2.57
CA LEU A 449 -12.06 -22.25 3.71
C LEU A 449 -12.18 -23.45 4.67
N PRO A 450 -12.21 -23.21 5.99
CA PRO A 450 -12.55 -24.24 6.96
C PRO A 450 -13.98 -24.80 6.73
N PRO A 451 -14.27 -26.07 7.07
CA PRO A 451 -15.55 -26.73 6.80
C PRO A 451 -16.83 -26.04 7.33
N ARG A 452 -16.69 -25.04 8.20
CA ARG A 452 -17.80 -24.31 8.84
C ARG A 452 -17.54 -22.81 9.06
N ALA A 453 -16.45 -22.27 8.53
CA ALA A 453 -16.12 -20.86 8.77
C ALA A 453 -16.59 -19.98 7.61
N THR A 454 -17.03 -18.77 7.95
CA THR A 454 -17.33 -17.68 7.01
C THR A 454 -16.12 -16.79 6.73
N THR A 455 -14.99 -17.06 7.41
CA THR A 455 -13.74 -16.30 7.33
C THR A 455 -12.55 -17.17 6.93
N LEU A 456 -11.63 -16.61 6.16
CA LEU A 456 -10.35 -17.25 5.79
C LEU A 456 -9.35 -17.14 6.95
N ASP A 457 -8.57 -18.19 7.21
CA ASP A 457 -7.55 -18.21 8.28
C ASP A 457 -6.09 -18.27 7.76
N GLY A 458 -5.91 -18.32 6.43
CA GLY A 458 -4.60 -18.28 5.78
C GLY A 458 -3.67 -19.43 6.17
N VAL A 459 -4.23 -20.60 6.47
CA VAL A 459 -3.49 -21.82 6.81
C VAL A 459 -3.54 -22.76 5.61
N CYS A 460 -2.39 -23.35 5.26
CA CYS A 460 -2.34 -24.37 4.20
C CYS A 460 -3.15 -25.61 4.62
N ARG A 461 -4.05 -26.02 3.74
CA ARG A 461 -5.00 -27.12 3.92
C ARG A 461 -5.09 -27.95 2.64
N PRO A 462 -5.40 -29.25 2.72
CA PRO A 462 -5.72 -30.04 1.54
C PRO A 462 -7.05 -29.57 0.91
N PRO A 463 -7.28 -29.82 -0.39
CA PRO A 463 -8.51 -29.45 -1.07
C PRO A 463 -9.73 -29.99 -0.33
N ALA A 464 -10.81 -29.21 -0.31
CA ALA A 464 -11.98 -29.51 0.46
C ALA A 464 -12.81 -30.62 -0.21
N PRO A 465 -13.36 -31.57 0.58
CA PRO A 465 -14.20 -32.64 0.04
C PRO A 465 -15.54 -32.09 -0.47
N ASN A 466 -16.23 -32.89 -1.29
CA ASN A 466 -17.54 -32.53 -1.82
C ASN A 466 -18.53 -32.15 -0.70
N GLY A 467 -19.28 -31.06 -0.89
CA GLY A 467 -20.22 -30.49 0.09
C GLY A 467 -19.61 -29.40 0.97
N SER A 468 -18.30 -29.18 0.89
CA SER A 468 -17.64 -28.04 1.55
C SER A 468 -17.94 -26.74 0.82
N ARG A 469 -17.95 -25.60 1.53
CA ARG A 469 -18.07 -24.28 0.90
C ARG A 469 -16.84 -23.98 0.04
N CYS A 470 -17.06 -23.29 -1.08
CA CYS A 470 -16.00 -22.83 -1.95
C CYS A 470 -16.41 -21.54 -2.66
N THR A 471 -15.41 -20.82 -3.14
CA THR A 471 -15.52 -19.69 -4.08
C THR A 471 -14.86 -20.02 -5.42
N LEU A 472 -13.86 -20.90 -5.43
CA LEU A 472 -13.12 -21.32 -6.61
C LEU A 472 -13.03 -22.84 -6.70
N GLY A 473 -13.09 -23.39 -7.92
CA GLY A 473 -12.98 -24.84 -8.13
C GLY A 473 -11.67 -25.44 -7.62
N ALA A 474 -10.58 -24.66 -7.62
CA ALA A 474 -9.27 -25.08 -7.13
C ALA A 474 -9.23 -25.40 -5.63
N GLN A 475 -10.21 -24.93 -4.85
CA GLN A 475 -10.36 -25.23 -3.43
C GLN A 475 -10.95 -26.63 -3.19
N CYS A 476 -11.49 -27.28 -4.21
CA CYS A 476 -12.23 -28.53 -4.09
C CYS A 476 -11.41 -29.73 -4.59
N GLU A 477 -11.51 -30.87 -3.92
CA GLU A 477 -10.95 -32.15 -4.41
C GLU A 477 -11.48 -32.50 -5.81
N SER A 478 -12.74 -32.17 -6.08
CA SER A 478 -13.36 -32.36 -7.39
C SER A 478 -12.87 -31.39 -8.47
N GLY A 479 -12.14 -30.35 -8.09
CA GLY A 479 -11.79 -29.21 -8.94
C GLY A 479 -12.98 -28.32 -9.33
N ARG A 480 -14.15 -28.51 -8.70
CA ARG A 480 -15.42 -27.90 -9.12
C ARG A 480 -16.14 -27.24 -7.96
N CYS A 481 -16.37 -25.94 -8.09
CA CYS A 481 -17.22 -25.17 -7.20
C CYS A 481 -18.52 -24.85 -7.92
N VAL A 482 -19.63 -25.44 -7.48
CA VAL A 482 -20.96 -25.29 -8.10
C VAL A 482 -21.93 -24.88 -7.00
N ASP A 483 -22.71 -23.84 -7.24
CA ASP A 483 -23.64 -23.27 -6.25
C ASP A 483 -22.95 -22.85 -4.93
N GLY A 484 -21.66 -22.49 -4.96
CA GLY A 484 -20.87 -22.14 -3.78
C GLY A 484 -20.41 -23.33 -2.93
N PHE A 485 -20.54 -24.55 -3.45
CA PHE A 485 -20.11 -25.79 -2.78
C PHE A 485 -19.27 -26.69 -3.69
N CYS A 486 -18.32 -27.40 -3.08
CA CYS A 486 -17.49 -28.37 -3.78
C CYS A 486 -18.36 -29.50 -4.30
N CYS A 487 -18.44 -29.64 -5.61
CA CYS A 487 -19.44 -30.49 -6.24
C CYS A 487 -18.80 -31.63 -7.02
N ALA A 488 -19.40 -32.82 -6.95
CA ALA A 488 -18.99 -33.95 -7.79
C ALA A 488 -19.21 -33.65 -9.28
N SER A 489 -20.28 -32.93 -9.62
CA SER A 489 -20.69 -32.57 -10.97
C SER A 489 -20.21 -31.16 -11.36
N ALA A 490 -20.00 -30.92 -12.66
CA ALA A 490 -19.58 -29.59 -13.16
C ALA A 490 -20.73 -28.58 -13.24
N SER A 491 -21.97 -29.06 -13.26
CA SER A 491 -23.20 -28.29 -13.18
C SER A 491 -24.33 -29.18 -12.69
N CYS A 492 -25.36 -28.58 -12.09
CA CYS A 492 -26.56 -29.30 -11.69
C CYS A 492 -27.69 -29.17 -12.74
N PRO A 493 -28.49 -30.23 -12.95
CA PRO A 493 -29.68 -30.15 -13.79
C PRO A 493 -30.67 -29.08 -13.31
N GLU A 494 -31.54 -28.61 -14.20
CA GLU A 494 -32.53 -27.58 -13.86
C GLU A 494 -33.39 -28.00 -12.65
N GLY A 495 -33.46 -27.11 -11.65
CA GLY A 495 -34.16 -27.35 -10.39
C GLY A 495 -33.38 -28.19 -9.36
N GLN A 496 -32.09 -28.47 -9.59
CA GLN A 496 -31.21 -29.12 -8.64
C GLN A 496 -30.02 -28.23 -8.25
N TYR A 497 -29.48 -28.46 -7.05
CA TYR A 497 -28.38 -27.67 -6.48
C TYR A 497 -27.39 -28.56 -5.72
N CYS A 498 -26.14 -28.09 -5.56
CA CYS A 498 -25.04 -28.90 -5.02
C CYS A 498 -24.72 -28.70 -3.53
N ASN A 499 -25.73 -28.41 -2.70
CA ASN A 499 -25.56 -28.06 -1.28
C ASN A 499 -24.80 -29.11 -0.45
N THR A 500 -24.94 -30.40 -0.79
CA THR A 500 -24.33 -31.52 -0.05
C THR A 500 -23.23 -32.23 -0.85
N GLY A 501 -22.70 -31.57 -1.89
CA GLY A 501 -21.63 -32.11 -2.73
C GLY A 501 -22.08 -32.99 -3.89
N THR A 502 -23.37 -33.26 -3.98
CA THR A 502 -24.01 -33.92 -5.13
C THR A 502 -25.27 -33.14 -5.51
N CYS A 503 -25.56 -33.05 -6.80
CA CYS A 503 -26.78 -32.39 -7.27
C CYS A 503 -28.02 -33.13 -6.76
N GLY A 504 -28.89 -32.38 -6.10
CA GLY A 504 -30.16 -32.88 -5.57
C GLY A 504 -31.25 -31.80 -5.64
N PRO A 505 -32.50 -32.15 -5.33
CA PRO A 505 -33.59 -31.17 -5.24
C PRO A 505 -33.30 -30.11 -4.16
N PRO A 506 -34.05 -28.98 -4.14
CA PRO A 506 -33.90 -27.94 -3.12
C PRO A 506 -33.86 -28.55 -1.71
N ALA A 507 -32.87 -28.14 -0.93
CA ALA A 507 -32.53 -28.77 0.32
C ALA A 507 -33.53 -28.41 1.43
N GLY A 508 -33.72 -29.35 2.37
CA GLY A 508 -34.55 -29.11 3.56
C GLY A 508 -33.88 -28.15 4.54
N ASN A 509 -34.65 -27.70 5.54
CA ASN A 509 -34.14 -26.80 6.57
C ASN A 509 -32.94 -27.41 7.31
N GLY A 510 -31.95 -26.57 7.64
CA GLY A 510 -30.71 -26.93 8.33
C GLY A 510 -29.57 -27.35 7.40
N VAL A 511 -29.82 -27.50 6.10
CA VAL A 511 -28.78 -27.81 5.11
C VAL A 511 -28.05 -26.51 4.69
N PRO A 512 -26.73 -26.52 4.51
CA PRO A 512 -26.00 -25.36 4.02
C PRO A 512 -26.54 -24.83 2.69
N CYS A 513 -26.51 -23.52 2.52
CA CYS A 513 -26.88 -22.85 1.28
C CYS A 513 -26.02 -21.61 1.05
N SER A 514 -25.97 -21.17 -0.20
CA SER A 514 -25.38 -19.89 -0.63
C SER A 514 -26.41 -18.97 -1.31
N ALA A 515 -27.54 -19.53 -1.76
CA ALA A 515 -28.63 -18.76 -2.36
C ALA A 515 -30.02 -19.31 -1.96
N PRO A 516 -31.07 -18.45 -1.90
CA PRO A 516 -32.40 -18.84 -1.45
C PRO A 516 -33.07 -19.94 -2.27
N GLU A 517 -32.85 -19.95 -3.59
CA GLU A 517 -33.40 -20.95 -4.52
C GLU A 517 -32.92 -22.38 -4.26
N GLN A 518 -31.82 -22.54 -3.51
CA GLN A 518 -31.27 -23.83 -3.12
C GLN A 518 -32.06 -24.50 -1.98
N CYS A 519 -32.98 -23.77 -1.36
CA CYS A 519 -33.73 -24.21 -0.20
C CYS A 519 -35.19 -24.47 -0.56
N ALA A 520 -35.75 -25.60 -0.08
CA ALA A 520 -37.15 -25.93 -0.29
C ALA A 520 -38.10 -24.90 0.36
N SER A 521 -37.65 -24.23 1.42
CA SER A 521 -38.34 -23.09 2.05
C SER A 521 -38.25 -21.80 1.25
N GLY A 522 -37.32 -21.70 0.30
CA GLY A 522 -37.00 -20.47 -0.43
C GLY A 522 -36.19 -19.46 0.39
N PHE A 523 -35.66 -19.85 1.55
CA PHE A 523 -34.92 -18.97 2.45
C PHE A 523 -33.54 -19.54 2.78
N CYS A 524 -32.50 -18.81 2.38
CA CYS A 524 -31.13 -19.08 2.80
C CYS A 524 -30.71 -18.00 3.80
N THR A 525 -30.74 -18.34 5.08
CA THR A 525 -30.55 -17.40 6.20
C THR A 525 -29.43 -17.92 7.09
N ASP A 526 -28.48 -17.05 7.43
CA ASP A 526 -27.27 -17.42 8.19
C ASP A 526 -26.47 -18.58 7.55
N GLY A 527 -26.50 -18.68 6.22
CA GLY A 527 -25.81 -19.70 5.45
C GLY A 527 -26.43 -21.10 5.52
N VAL A 528 -27.65 -21.25 6.05
CA VAL A 528 -28.39 -22.51 6.06
C VAL A 528 -29.83 -22.31 5.58
N CYS A 529 -30.42 -23.36 5.01
CA CYS A 529 -31.82 -23.35 4.62
C CYS A 529 -32.69 -23.20 5.86
N CYS A 530 -33.50 -22.14 5.90
CA CYS A 530 -34.22 -21.75 7.10
C CYS A 530 -35.73 -21.88 6.90
N SER A 531 -36.48 -22.17 7.97
CA SER A 531 -37.94 -22.11 7.97
C SER A 531 -38.47 -20.70 7.68
N ASP A 532 -37.71 -19.68 8.04
CA ASP A 532 -38.10 -18.28 8.01
C ASP A 532 -37.08 -17.43 7.23
N PRO A 533 -37.53 -16.39 6.50
CA PRO A 533 -36.65 -15.55 5.69
C PRO A 533 -35.66 -14.74 6.53
N GLN A 534 -36.10 -14.26 7.70
CA GLN A 534 -35.29 -13.46 8.60
C GLN A 534 -35.57 -13.86 10.05
N CYS A 535 -34.52 -14.16 10.81
CA CYS A 535 -34.65 -14.36 12.25
C CYS A 535 -34.80 -13.02 12.99
N ALA A 536 -35.38 -13.07 14.19
CA ALA A 536 -35.36 -11.93 15.11
C ALA A 536 -33.91 -11.53 15.43
N VAL A 537 -33.69 -10.26 15.83
CA VAL A 537 -32.34 -9.71 16.09
C VAL A 537 -31.52 -10.55 17.09
N ASN A 538 -32.19 -11.19 18.06
CA ASN A 538 -31.60 -12.06 19.07
C ASN A 538 -31.64 -13.56 18.71
N ALA A 539 -31.92 -13.90 17.46
CA ALA A 539 -32.02 -15.27 16.97
C ALA A 539 -31.12 -15.50 15.75
N ALA A 540 -30.73 -16.75 15.52
CA ALA A 540 -30.03 -17.18 14.32
C ALA A 540 -30.58 -18.54 13.88
N CYS A 541 -30.48 -18.83 12.58
CA CYS A 541 -30.97 -20.06 11.99
C CYS A 541 -29.91 -21.16 11.91
N ASN A 542 -28.64 -20.81 12.11
CA ASN A 542 -27.49 -21.70 12.05
C ASN A 542 -26.97 -22.13 13.44
N ILE A 543 -27.83 -22.11 14.48
CA ILE A 543 -27.44 -22.51 15.84
C ILE A 543 -27.22 -24.04 15.90
N PRO A 544 -26.08 -24.53 16.41
CA PRO A 544 -25.82 -25.97 16.51
C PRO A 544 -26.91 -26.73 17.30
N GLY A 545 -27.51 -27.74 16.69
CA GLY A 545 -28.59 -28.54 17.29
C GLY A 545 -30.01 -28.03 17.05
N SER A 546 -30.17 -26.86 16.42
CA SER A 546 -31.45 -26.30 15.99
C SER A 546 -31.37 -25.71 14.57
N GLU A 547 -30.45 -26.23 13.74
CA GLU A 547 -30.20 -25.72 12.41
C GLU A 547 -31.47 -25.75 11.55
N GLY A 548 -31.76 -24.64 10.88
CA GLY A 548 -32.92 -24.49 10.02
C GLY A 548 -34.19 -23.99 10.72
N THR A 549 -34.13 -23.72 12.02
CA THR A 549 -35.18 -23.01 12.78
C THR A 549 -34.55 -21.82 13.50
N CYS A 550 -35.14 -20.63 13.36
CA CYS A 550 -34.68 -19.45 14.10
C CYS A 550 -34.78 -19.69 15.61
N THR A 551 -33.63 -19.75 16.27
CA THR A 551 -33.52 -19.98 17.72
C THR A 551 -32.63 -18.92 18.35
N THR A 552 -32.80 -18.68 19.64
CA THR A 552 -32.06 -17.64 20.36
C THR A 552 -30.57 -17.85 20.26
N ARG A 553 -29.82 -16.78 19.98
CA ARG A 553 -28.36 -16.77 19.89
C ARG A 553 -27.71 -17.17 21.22
N LEU A 554 -26.46 -17.61 21.14
CA LEU A 554 -25.70 -18.20 22.24
C LEU A 554 -25.11 -17.13 23.18
N PRO A 555 -25.14 -17.35 24.52
CA PRO A 555 -24.50 -16.47 25.49
C PRO A 555 -22.96 -16.56 25.45
N PRO A 556 -22.25 -15.59 26.05
CA PRO A 556 -20.81 -15.68 26.24
C PRO A 556 -20.39 -16.98 26.94
N GLY A 557 -19.28 -17.56 26.49
CA GLY A 557 -18.73 -18.84 26.96
C GLY A 557 -19.31 -20.07 26.25
N SER A 558 -20.30 -19.89 25.37
CA SER A 558 -20.86 -20.99 24.58
C SER A 558 -19.96 -21.35 23.39
N PRO A 559 -19.84 -22.64 23.03
CA PRO A 559 -19.12 -23.03 21.83
C PRO A 559 -19.87 -22.54 20.58
N CYS A 560 -19.14 -21.94 19.65
CA CYS A 560 -19.69 -21.39 18.42
C CYS A 560 -18.83 -21.80 17.22
N THR A 561 -19.44 -21.79 16.05
CA THR A 561 -18.80 -22.07 14.76
C THR A 561 -18.96 -20.92 13.77
N ASP A 562 -19.88 -20.00 14.04
CA ASP A 562 -20.15 -18.84 13.20
C ASP A 562 -20.33 -17.60 14.10
N PRO A 563 -19.68 -16.47 13.78
CA PRO A 563 -19.81 -15.21 14.53
C PRO A 563 -21.26 -14.71 14.72
N ALA A 564 -22.15 -14.99 13.77
CA ALA A 564 -23.56 -14.62 13.84
C ALA A 564 -24.35 -15.41 14.91
N GLN A 565 -23.78 -16.49 15.47
CA GLN A 565 -24.42 -17.30 16.51
C GLN A 565 -24.35 -16.65 17.90
N CYS A 566 -23.50 -15.65 18.10
CA CYS A 566 -23.17 -15.14 19.44
C CYS A 566 -23.90 -13.84 19.79
N CYS A 567 -24.18 -13.64 21.07
CA CYS A 567 -24.55 -12.36 21.66
C CYS A 567 -23.70 -12.07 22.90
N SER A 568 -23.32 -10.80 23.08
CA SER A 568 -22.60 -10.38 24.30
C SER A 568 -23.53 -10.25 25.51
N SER A 569 -24.85 -10.12 25.28
CA SER A 569 -25.90 -10.22 26.29
C SER A 569 -27.17 -10.85 25.69
N ILE A 570 -27.79 -11.81 26.38
CA ILE A 570 -29.09 -12.39 25.96
C ILE A 570 -30.26 -11.47 26.35
N ASP A 571 -30.09 -10.67 27.40
CA ASP A 571 -31.14 -9.82 27.94
C ASP A 571 -31.29 -8.49 27.17
N ASP A 572 -30.31 -8.12 26.34
CA ASP A 572 -30.31 -6.92 25.51
C ASP A 572 -30.17 -7.26 24.01
N PRO A 573 -31.26 -7.17 23.21
CA PRO A 573 -31.23 -7.48 21.79
C PRO A 573 -30.31 -6.56 20.96
N THR A 574 -29.88 -5.42 21.51
CA THR A 574 -28.99 -4.47 20.82
C THR A 574 -27.51 -4.85 20.94
N GLN A 575 -27.18 -5.88 21.72
CA GLN A 575 -25.82 -6.33 22.02
C GLN A 575 -25.42 -7.65 21.31
N CYS A 576 -26.08 -7.93 20.19
CA CYS A 576 -25.80 -9.09 19.33
C CYS A 576 -25.04 -8.66 18.07
N ASP A 577 -23.71 -8.60 18.15
CA ASP A 577 -22.83 -8.29 17.01
C ASP A 577 -22.32 -9.59 16.36
N PRO A 578 -22.33 -9.71 15.02
CA PRO A 578 -21.82 -10.87 14.28
C PRO A 578 -20.28 -10.99 14.30
N SER A 579 -19.57 -10.53 15.32
CA SER A 579 -18.09 -10.58 15.40
C SER A 579 -17.56 -11.25 16.66
N PHE A 580 -18.42 -11.91 17.44
CA PHE A 580 -18.09 -12.38 18.80
C PHE A 580 -17.74 -13.86 18.93
N CYS A 581 -17.69 -14.64 17.85
CA CYS A 581 -17.17 -16.01 17.91
C CYS A 581 -15.64 -16.00 17.72
N ILE A 582 -14.88 -16.10 18.82
CA ILE A 582 -13.41 -16.02 18.82
C ILE A 582 -12.85 -17.27 19.49
N ASP A 583 -11.88 -17.93 18.87
CA ASP A 583 -11.29 -19.19 19.32
C ASP A 583 -12.32 -20.32 19.56
N GLY A 584 -13.45 -20.28 18.83
CA GLY A 584 -14.53 -21.26 18.94
C GLY A 584 -15.51 -21.03 20.10
N PHE A 585 -15.45 -19.88 20.78
CA PHE A 585 -16.36 -19.51 21.86
C PHE A 585 -16.98 -18.12 21.65
N CYS A 586 -18.22 -17.94 22.10
CA CYS A 586 -18.88 -16.64 22.12
C CYS A 586 -18.28 -15.75 23.20
N CYS A 587 -17.90 -14.53 22.86
CA CYS A 587 -17.21 -13.61 23.77
C CYS A 587 -18.13 -12.52 24.31
N GLU A 588 -17.82 -12.04 25.50
CA GLU A 588 -18.51 -10.90 26.15
C GLU A 588 -18.30 -9.57 25.41
N ARG A 589 -17.27 -9.50 24.56
CA ARG A 589 -16.94 -8.36 23.69
C ARG A 589 -16.04 -8.82 22.54
N GLN A 590 -15.77 -7.93 21.60
CA GLN A 590 -14.73 -8.17 20.59
C GLN A 590 -13.35 -8.10 21.26
N CYS A 591 -12.57 -9.17 21.15
CA CYS A 591 -11.22 -9.23 21.69
C CYS A 591 -10.23 -8.48 20.79
N SER A 592 -9.24 -7.81 21.38
CA SER A 592 -8.13 -7.23 20.60
C SER A 592 -7.23 -8.32 20.01
N SER A 593 -6.38 -7.99 19.02
CA SER A 593 -5.46 -8.95 18.37
C SER A 593 -4.53 -9.69 19.35
N SER A 594 -4.27 -9.09 20.52
CA SER A 594 -3.44 -9.63 21.60
C SER A 594 -4.21 -10.50 22.63
N GLU A 595 -5.52 -10.66 22.48
CA GLU A 595 -6.40 -11.36 23.42
C GLU A 595 -6.99 -12.65 22.81
N THR A 596 -7.40 -13.59 23.65
CA THR A 596 -8.05 -14.87 23.35
C THR A 596 -9.29 -15.04 24.21
N CYS A 597 -10.26 -15.82 23.73
CA CYS A 597 -11.56 -16.02 24.38
C CYS A 597 -11.88 -17.49 24.71
N GLY A 598 -11.02 -18.41 24.26
CA GLY A 598 -11.14 -19.85 24.48
C GLY A 598 -10.25 -20.39 25.59
N GLN A 599 -9.78 -19.55 26.53
CA GLN A 599 -8.90 -20.04 27.60
C GLN A 599 -9.68 -20.97 28.56
N PRO A 600 -9.14 -22.18 28.87
CA PRO A 600 -9.78 -23.10 29.79
C PRO A 600 -10.06 -22.46 31.16
N GLY A 601 -11.33 -22.42 31.57
CA GLY A 601 -11.79 -21.84 32.82
C GLY A 601 -12.07 -20.32 32.79
N ARG A 602 -11.96 -19.68 31.63
CA ARG A 602 -12.36 -18.28 31.37
C ARG A 602 -13.05 -18.15 30.00
N GLU A 603 -13.75 -19.18 29.57
CA GLU A 603 -14.46 -19.22 28.30
C GLU A 603 -15.45 -18.05 28.22
N GLY A 604 -15.38 -17.26 27.16
CA GLY A 604 -16.24 -16.09 26.96
C GLY A 604 -15.70 -14.77 27.49
N GLN A 605 -14.57 -14.77 28.21
CA GLN A 605 -13.88 -13.54 28.62
C GLN A 605 -12.69 -13.27 27.70
N CYS A 606 -12.59 -12.04 27.19
CA CYS A 606 -11.41 -11.62 26.45
C CYS A 606 -10.25 -11.45 27.44
N VAL A 607 -9.28 -12.37 27.37
CA VAL A 607 -8.08 -12.35 28.21
C VAL A 607 -6.83 -12.26 27.34
N PRO A 608 -5.73 -11.66 27.81
CA PRO A 608 -4.48 -11.64 27.05
C PRO A 608 -4.07 -13.06 26.63
N LYS A 609 -3.70 -13.22 25.35
CA LYS A 609 -3.07 -14.46 24.87
C LYS A 609 -1.90 -14.77 25.80
N PRO A 610 -1.75 -16.02 26.27
CA PRO A 610 -0.66 -16.36 27.17
C PRO A 610 0.64 -15.95 26.49
N THR A 611 1.33 -14.98 27.09
CA THR A 611 2.61 -14.50 26.61
C THR A 611 3.53 -15.71 26.57
N ALA A 612 4.04 -16.05 25.38
CA ALA A 612 5.04 -17.08 25.24
C ALA A 612 6.25 -16.68 26.08
N THR A 613 6.26 -17.11 27.34
CA THR A 613 7.44 -17.07 28.17
C THR A 613 8.40 -18.07 27.54
N PRO A 614 9.67 -17.69 27.28
CA PRO A 614 10.58 -18.56 26.56
C PRO A 614 10.85 -19.83 27.39
N THR A 615 10.16 -20.92 27.03
CA THR A 615 10.56 -22.25 27.45
C THR A 615 11.91 -22.58 26.81
N PRO A 616 12.86 -23.19 27.55
CA PRO A 616 14.16 -23.52 27.02
C PRO A 616 14.00 -24.43 25.80
N ILE A 617 14.70 -24.06 24.72
CA ILE A 617 14.79 -24.81 23.48
C ILE A 617 15.37 -26.19 23.81
N PHE A 618 14.53 -27.21 23.86
CA PHE A 618 14.98 -28.56 23.56
C PHE A 618 15.15 -28.61 22.04
N THR A 619 16.38 -28.47 21.58
CA THR A 619 16.74 -28.94 20.25
C THR A 619 16.34 -30.42 20.16
N PRO A 620 15.46 -30.85 19.23
CA PRO A 620 15.25 -32.26 19.02
C PRO A 620 16.59 -32.88 18.62
N THR A 621 17.01 -33.91 19.35
CA THR A 621 18.22 -34.67 19.05
C THR A 621 18.15 -35.12 17.59
N PRO A 622 19.15 -34.81 16.73
CA PRO A 622 19.12 -35.23 15.34
C PRO A 622 18.98 -36.75 15.23
N LEU A 623 18.11 -37.21 14.34
CA LEU A 623 17.81 -38.63 14.14
C LEU A 623 19.05 -39.35 13.57
N PRO A 624 19.41 -40.54 14.10
CA PRO A 624 20.50 -41.34 13.56
C PRO A 624 20.25 -41.77 12.10
N ILE A 625 21.32 -42.12 11.40
CA ILE A 625 21.26 -42.70 10.05
C ILE A 625 20.38 -43.97 10.08
N GLY A 626 19.44 -44.08 9.14
CA GLY A 626 18.48 -45.18 9.01
C GLY A 626 17.13 -44.99 9.72
N PHE A 627 16.91 -43.84 10.38
CA PHE A 627 15.61 -43.51 10.96
C PHE A 627 14.69 -42.78 9.97
N PRO A 628 13.37 -42.98 10.04
CA PRO A 628 12.43 -42.30 9.17
C PRO A 628 12.43 -40.78 9.42
N CYS A 629 12.42 -40.00 8.36
CA CYS A 629 12.54 -38.55 8.39
C CYS A 629 11.54 -37.88 7.43
N THR A 630 11.21 -36.62 7.72
CA THR A 630 10.34 -35.78 6.89
C THR A 630 11.05 -34.54 6.34
N SER A 631 12.29 -34.28 6.79
CA SER A 631 13.14 -33.19 6.28
C SER A 631 14.61 -33.41 6.62
N ASP A 632 15.50 -32.83 5.82
CA ASP A 632 16.97 -32.88 5.98
C ASP A 632 17.44 -32.42 7.37
N ALA A 633 16.79 -31.38 7.92
CA ALA A 633 17.11 -30.80 9.22
C ALA A 633 16.90 -31.75 10.41
N ARG A 634 16.18 -32.87 10.20
CA ARG A 634 15.90 -33.87 11.23
C ARG A 634 16.95 -34.97 11.31
N CYS A 635 17.84 -35.09 10.32
CA CYS A 635 18.82 -36.17 10.21
C CYS A 635 20.21 -35.72 10.67
N ILE A 636 20.93 -36.57 11.40
CA ILE A 636 22.33 -36.30 11.80
C ILE A 636 23.27 -36.18 10.59
N SER A 637 22.93 -36.86 9.50
CA SER A 637 23.64 -36.77 8.22
C SER A 637 23.29 -35.50 7.43
N GLY A 638 22.20 -34.81 7.77
CA GLY A 638 21.66 -33.69 7.01
C GLY A 638 20.97 -34.08 5.71
N PHE A 639 20.72 -35.38 5.46
CA PHE A 639 20.08 -35.87 4.23
C PHE A 639 18.92 -36.80 4.56
N CYS A 640 17.71 -36.37 4.21
CA CYS A 640 16.50 -37.17 4.23
C CYS A 640 16.17 -37.60 2.80
N VAL A 641 16.48 -38.85 2.47
CA VAL A 641 16.34 -39.40 1.12
C VAL A 641 15.36 -40.57 1.20
N ASP A 642 14.32 -40.56 0.36
CA ASP A 642 13.26 -41.57 0.31
C ASP A 642 12.59 -41.83 1.67
N GLY A 643 12.45 -40.77 2.48
CA GLY A 643 11.81 -40.81 3.80
C GLY A 643 12.66 -41.42 4.92
N VAL A 644 13.96 -41.67 4.69
CA VAL A 644 14.91 -42.21 5.67
C VAL A 644 16.17 -41.35 5.76
N CYS A 645 16.76 -41.21 6.95
CA CYS A 645 18.00 -40.47 7.14
C CYS A 645 19.18 -41.22 6.49
N CYS A 646 19.59 -40.80 5.30
CA CYS A 646 20.63 -41.48 4.54
C CYS A 646 22.00 -40.84 4.76
N ARG A 647 23.04 -41.65 4.67
CA ARG A 647 24.43 -41.20 4.90
C ARG A 647 24.95 -40.30 3.78
N GLU A 648 24.40 -40.46 2.58
CA GLU A 648 24.78 -39.75 1.36
C GLU A 648 23.55 -39.02 0.81
N ARG A 649 23.78 -37.88 0.15
CA ARG A 649 22.71 -37.02 -0.37
C ARG A 649 21.93 -37.63 -1.55
N LEU A 650 22.57 -38.50 -2.31
CA LEU A 650 22.03 -39.17 -3.50
C LEU A 650 22.67 -40.56 -3.61
N CYS A 651 21.87 -41.61 -3.75
CA CYS A 651 22.38 -42.94 -4.03
C CYS A 651 22.77 -43.10 -5.51
N PRO A 652 23.82 -43.88 -5.84
CA PRO A 652 24.16 -44.22 -7.21
C PRO A 652 22.99 -44.91 -7.95
N GLU A 653 22.98 -44.79 -9.28
CA GLU A 653 21.93 -45.35 -10.13
C GLU A 653 21.75 -46.86 -9.89
N GLY A 654 20.50 -47.28 -9.67
CA GLY A 654 20.15 -48.67 -9.32
C GLY A 654 20.27 -49.01 -7.83
N GLN A 655 20.49 -48.03 -6.95
CA GLN A 655 20.52 -48.21 -5.49
C GLN A 655 19.41 -47.45 -4.76
N SER A 656 19.05 -47.91 -3.57
CA SER A 656 18.13 -47.27 -2.62
C SER A 656 18.72 -47.33 -1.20
N CYS A 657 18.48 -46.31 -0.39
CA CYS A 657 18.89 -46.28 1.03
C CYS A 657 17.73 -46.54 2.01
N SER A 658 16.51 -46.77 1.50
CA SER A 658 15.33 -47.21 2.27
C SER A 658 15.21 -48.74 2.37
N ILE A 659 16.19 -49.50 1.87
CA ILE A 659 16.12 -50.96 1.83
C ILE A 659 16.04 -51.56 3.26
N PRO A 660 15.01 -52.39 3.56
CA PRO A 660 14.81 -52.96 4.89
C PRO A 660 16.02 -53.77 5.36
N GLY A 661 16.55 -53.45 6.56
CA GLY A 661 17.68 -54.13 7.18
C GLY A 661 19.06 -53.47 6.96
N PHE A 662 19.15 -52.43 6.14
CA PHE A 662 20.40 -51.70 5.86
C PHE A 662 20.27 -50.20 6.18
N ALA A 663 20.23 -49.87 7.47
CA ALA A 663 19.97 -48.54 8.03
C ALA A 663 20.73 -47.39 7.35
N GLY A 664 20.09 -46.71 6.38
CA GLY A 664 20.52 -45.44 5.77
C GLY A 664 21.79 -45.49 4.92
N THR A 665 22.16 -46.67 4.43
CA THR A 665 23.26 -46.87 3.47
C THR A 665 22.71 -47.33 2.12
N CYS A 666 23.16 -46.71 1.03
CA CYS A 666 22.75 -47.09 -0.32
C CYS A 666 23.11 -48.56 -0.62
N GLN A 667 22.12 -49.33 -1.05
CA GLN A 667 22.26 -50.74 -1.46
C GLN A 667 21.55 -50.94 -2.80
N LEU A 668 21.93 -51.99 -3.56
CA LEU A 668 21.27 -52.30 -4.83
C LEU A 668 19.78 -52.59 -4.62
N LYS A 669 18.95 -52.00 -5.50
CA LYS A 669 17.50 -52.26 -5.56
C LYS A 669 17.25 -53.76 -5.69
N ARG A 670 16.16 -54.23 -5.08
CA ARG A 670 15.85 -55.65 -4.96
C ARG A 670 15.04 -56.17 -6.15
N PRO A 671 15.31 -57.40 -6.62
CA PRO A 671 14.52 -58.03 -7.67
C PRO A 671 13.15 -58.49 -7.13
N ASN A 672 12.23 -58.81 -8.05
CA ASN A 672 10.88 -59.27 -7.71
C ASN A 672 10.89 -60.48 -6.76
N GLY A 673 9.99 -60.46 -5.77
CA GLY A 673 9.84 -61.49 -4.74
C GLY A 673 10.57 -61.20 -3.42
N GLN A 674 11.31 -60.10 -3.32
CA GLN A 674 11.97 -59.68 -2.07
C GLN A 674 11.20 -58.58 -1.33
N GLU A 675 11.39 -58.51 -0.02
CA GLU A 675 10.79 -57.51 0.86
C GLU A 675 11.23 -56.08 0.51
N CYS A 676 10.30 -55.14 0.54
CA CYS A 676 10.48 -53.72 0.27
C CYS A 676 9.58 -52.87 1.18
N ASP A 677 10.02 -51.66 1.52
CA ASP A 677 9.19 -50.69 2.25
C ASP A 677 8.62 -49.63 1.30
N SER A 678 9.32 -49.34 0.20
CA SER A 678 8.90 -48.39 -0.83
C SER A 678 9.03 -48.96 -2.24
N ASN A 679 8.35 -48.33 -3.21
CA ASN A 679 8.49 -48.68 -4.63
C ASN A 679 9.92 -48.51 -5.15
N ASP A 680 10.68 -47.59 -4.56
CA ASP A 680 12.05 -47.29 -4.96
C ASP A 680 13.05 -48.36 -4.54
N ASP A 681 12.68 -49.22 -3.59
CA ASP A 681 13.47 -50.39 -3.21
C ASP A 681 13.47 -51.49 -4.26
N CYS A 682 12.57 -51.44 -5.26
CA CYS A 682 12.36 -52.50 -6.23
C CYS A 682 12.95 -52.15 -7.61
N GLU A 683 13.61 -53.11 -8.25
CA GLU A 683 14.07 -52.97 -9.64
C GLU A 683 12.91 -52.74 -10.62
N SER A 684 11.74 -53.33 -10.33
CA SER A 684 10.50 -53.15 -11.10
C SER A 684 9.83 -51.80 -10.88
N GLY A 685 10.28 -51.02 -9.88
CA GLY A 685 9.63 -49.78 -9.44
C GLY A 685 8.27 -49.99 -8.77
N PHE A 686 7.93 -51.21 -8.35
CA PHE A 686 6.65 -51.50 -7.72
C PHE A 686 6.78 -52.47 -6.53
N CYS A 687 6.41 -51.98 -5.35
CA CYS A 687 6.36 -52.71 -4.09
C CYS A 687 4.91 -53.03 -3.74
N ARG A 688 4.52 -54.30 -3.84
CA ARG A 688 3.15 -54.75 -3.55
C ARG A 688 2.95 -54.95 -2.05
N ALA A 689 2.06 -54.19 -1.43
CA ALA A 689 1.74 -54.33 -0.01
C ALA A 689 1.15 -55.73 0.30
N THR A 690 1.71 -56.42 1.30
CA THR A 690 1.25 -57.76 1.72
C THR A 690 0.42 -57.77 3.01
N GLY A 691 0.06 -56.59 3.52
CA GLY A 691 -0.81 -56.43 4.70
C GLY A 691 -0.11 -56.56 6.06
N GLY A 692 1.22 -56.76 6.08
CA GLY A 692 2.03 -56.92 7.31
C GLY A 692 3.00 -55.76 7.62
N GLY A 693 2.87 -54.62 6.95
CA GLY A 693 3.77 -53.46 7.14
C GLY A 693 5.04 -53.47 6.26
N VAL A 694 5.38 -54.61 5.65
CA VAL A 694 6.46 -54.76 4.66
C VAL A 694 5.85 -55.28 3.34
N GLY A 695 6.16 -54.62 2.22
CA GLY A 695 5.73 -55.02 0.88
C GLY A 695 6.68 -56.01 0.21
N VAL A 696 6.32 -56.50 -0.98
CA VAL A 696 7.18 -57.39 -1.78
C VAL A 696 7.28 -56.85 -3.20
N CYS A 697 8.51 -56.78 -3.75
CA CYS A 697 8.75 -56.30 -5.09
C CYS A 697 8.02 -57.17 -6.12
N ASP A 698 7.24 -56.55 -7.00
CA ASP A 698 6.41 -57.23 -7.99
C ASP A 698 6.34 -56.44 -9.31
N ASN A 699 5.81 -57.03 -10.36
CA ASN A 699 5.56 -56.30 -11.61
C ASN A 699 4.28 -55.45 -11.50
N PRO A 700 4.26 -54.21 -12.04
CA PRO A 700 3.06 -53.39 -12.03
C PRO A 700 1.94 -54.02 -12.89
N PRO A 701 0.65 -53.88 -12.49
CA PRO A 701 -0.47 -54.42 -13.26
C PRO A 701 -0.66 -53.68 -14.59
N PRO A 702 -1.15 -54.35 -15.65
CA PRO A 702 -1.38 -53.72 -16.95
C PRO A 702 -2.53 -52.70 -16.90
N THR A 703 -2.29 -51.52 -17.47
CA THR A 703 -3.22 -50.38 -17.53
C THR A 703 -4.42 -50.67 -18.47
N PRO A 704 -5.66 -50.30 -18.12
CA PRO A 704 -6.79 -50.45 -19.04
C PRO A 704 -6.80 -49.38 -20.13
N THR A 705 -7.13 -49.80 -21.35
CA THR A 705 -7.23 -48.99 -22.58
C THR A 705 -8.41 -47.99 -22.50
N PRO A 706 -8.29 -46.74 -23.01
CA PRO A 706 -9.37 -45.76 -22.95
C PRO A 706 -10.49 -46.06 -23.96
N THR A 707 -11.73 -45.89 -23.52
CA THR A 707 -12.94 -45.88 -24.35
C THR A 707 -12.94 -44.64 -25.26
N LYS A 708 -13.21 -44.80 -26.56
CA LYS A 708 -13.26 -43.69 -27.53
C LYS A 708 -14.45 -42.76 -27.25
N VAL A 709 -14.26 -41.46 -27.53
CA VAL A 709 -15.17 -40.33 -27.29
C VAL A 709 -16.04 -40.08 -28.54
N PRO A 710 -17.36 -39.92 -28.39
CA PRO A 710 -18.30 -39.71 -29.49
C PRO A 710 -18.22 -38.29 -30.10
N ARG A 711 -18.89 -38.09 -31.24
CA ARG A 711 -18.95 -36.80 -31.97
C ARG A 711 -19.28 -35.60 -31.06
N GLY A 712 -18.53 -34.51 -31.21
CA GLY A 712 -18.72 -33.29 -30.40
C GLY A 712 -18.23 -33.40 -28.94
N GLY A 713 -17.67 -34.54 -28.53
CA GLY A 713 -17.01 -34.69 -27.24
C GLY A 713 -15.59 -34.13 -27.23
N SER A 714 -15.10 -33.81 -26.02
CA SER A 714 -13.77 -33.24 -25.82
C SER A 714 -12.66 -34.25 -26.11
N CYS A 715 -11.61 -33.80 -26.77
CA CYS A 715 -10.45 -34.59 -27.11
C CYS A 715 -9.17 -33.76 -26.97
N SER A 716 -8.06 -34.45 -26.73
CA SER A 716 -6.70 -33.91 -26.77
C SER A 716 -5.89 -34.47 -27.93
N ASP A 717 -6.30 -35.63 -28.46
CA ASP A 717 -5.73 -36.25 -29.66
C ASP A 717 -6.82 -37.01 -30.44
N THR A 718 -6.66 -37.13 -31.76
CA THR A 718 -7.58 -37.79 -32.69
C THR A 718 -7.80 -39.26 -32.34
N ALA A 719 -6.81 -39.93 -31.73
CA ALA A 719 -6.95 -41.31 -31.26
C ALA A 719 -8.08 -41.50 -30.22
N GLN A 720 -8.46 -40.42 -29.52
CA GLN A 720 -9.54 -40.41 -28.54
C GLN A 720 -10.92 -40.31 -29.20
N CYS A 721 -11.04 -39.95 -30.47
CA CYS A 721 -12.33 -39.82 -31.15
C CYS A 721 -12.80 -41.16 -31.75
N GLU A 722 -14.13 -41.35 -31.82
CA GLU A 722 -14.73 -42.40 -32.63
C GLU A 722 -14.26 -42.30 -34.10
N SER A 723 -14.25 -43.45 -34.77
CA SER A 723 -13.85 -43.55 -36.18
C SER A 723 -14.58 -42.50 -37.02
N PHE A 724 -13.88 -41.83 -37.95
CA PHE A 724 -14.39 -40.75 -38.83
C PHE A 724 -14.49 -39.35 -38.21
N PHE A 725 -14.02 -39.15 -36.98
CA PHE A 725 -13.85 -37.82 -36.37
C PHE A 725 -12.39 -37.55 -36.02
N PHE A 726 -12.00 -36.29 -36.14
CA PHE A 726 -10.66 -35.78 -35.86
C PHE A 726 -10.72 -34.82 -34.68
N CYS A 727 -9.66 -34.78 -33.89
CA CYS A 727 -9.60 -33.82 -32.81
C CYS A 727 -9.24 -32.44 -33.37
N ASN A 728 -10.20 -31.52 -33.37
CA ASN A 728 -9.95 -30.13 -33.71
C ASN A 728 -9.40 -29.41 -32.47
N THR A 729 -8.07 -29.29 -32.40
CA THR A 729 -7.36 -28.64 -31.29
C THR A 729 -7.42 -27.12 -31.35
N ILE A 730 -7.74 -26.54 -32.52
CA ILE A 730 -7.89 -25.09 -32.72
C ILE A 730 -9.12 -24.58 -31.98
N GLU A 731 -10.23 -25.33 -32.00
CA GLU A 731 -11.43 -25.03 -31.22
C GLU A 731 -11.40 -25.64 -29.81
N GLY A 732 -10.24 -25.70 -29.16
CA GLY A 732 -10.11 -26.15 -27.76
C GLY A 732 -10.35 -27.66 -27.54
N GLY A 733 -10.10 -28.48 -28.56
CA GLY A 733 -10.08 -29.94 -28.45
C GLY A 733 -11.46 -30.59 -28.47
N VAL A 734 -12.07 -30.71 -29.66
CA VAL A 734 -13.38 -31.37 -29.82
C VAL A 734 -13.41 -32.29 -31.06
N CYS A 735 -14.10 -33.43 -30.97
CA CYS A 735 -14.17 -34.42 -32.05
C CYS A 735 -15.07 -33.95 -33.20
N CYS A 736 -14.47 -33.47 -34.29
CA CYS A 736 -15.13 -32.90 -35.46
C CYS A 736 -14.96 -33.76 -36.71
N ASN A 737 -15.88 -33.66 -37.66
CA ASN A 737 -15.83 -34.38 -38.93
C ASN A 737 -14.66 -33.94 -39.83
N GLN A 738 -13.97 -32.86 -39.47
CA GLN A 738 -12.77 -32.34 -40.10
C GLN A 738 -11.79 -31.90 -39.00
N GLN A 739 -10.48 -32.00 -39.27
CA GLN A 739 -9.44 -31.57 -38.34
C GLN A 739 -9.43 -30.05 -38.13
N GLU A 740 -9.84 -29.29 -39.15
CA GLU A 740 -10.02 -27.84 -39.13
C GLU A 740 -11.29 -27.46 -39.91
N CYS A 741 -12.15 -26.63 -39.33
CA CYS A 741 -13.34 -26.14 -40.02
C CYS A 741 -13.02 -24.96 -40.96
N PRO A 742 -13.74 -24.80 -42.09
CA PRO A 742 -13.58 -23.64 -42.97
C PRO A 742 -13.87 -22.30 -42.25
N PRO A 743 -13.28 -21.18 -42.69
CA PRO A 743 -13.50 -19.87 -42.09
C PRO A 743 -14.99 -19.50 -42.01
N GLY A 744 -15.44 -19.04 -40.83
CA GLY A 744 -16.83 -18.68 -40.57
C GLY A 744 -17.75 -19.84 -40.19
N GLN A 745 -17.20 -21.05 -40.01
CA GLN A 745 -17.90 -22.22 -39.51
C GLN A 745 -17.33 -22.68 -38.17
N SER A 746 -18.14 -23.33 -37.34
CA SER A 746 -17.71 -24.01 -36.13
C SER A 746 -18.37 -25.38 -36.01
N CYS A 747 -17.68 -26.36 -35.42
CA CYS A 747 -18.26 -27.66 -35.11
C CYS A 747 -18.84 -27.74 -33.67
N ARG A 748 -18.84 -26.62 -32.94
CA ARG A 748 -19.48 -26.46 -31.61
C ARG A 748 -20.91 -25.92 -31.66
N VAL A 749 -21.51 -25.78 -32.86
CA VAL A 749 -22.88 -25.24 -33.01
C VAL A 749 -23.89 -26.13 -32.27
N PRO A 750 -24.65 -25.60 -31.28
CA PRO A 750 -25.63 -26.36 -30.51
C PRO A 750 -26.66 -27.05 -31.42
N GLY A 751 -26.91 -28.35 -31.18
CA GLY A 751 -27.84 -29.17 -31.96
C GLY A 751 -27.22 -29.93 -33.15
N ASN A 752 -26.02 -29.55 -33.61
CA ASN A 752 -25.28 -30.23 -34.69
C ASN A 752 -23.78 -30.41 -34.36
N ALA A 753 -23.46 -30.63 -33.08
CA ALA A 753 -22.08 -30.76 -32.60
C ALA A 753 -21.32 -31.89 -33.32
N GLY A 754 -20.08 -31.59 -33.72
CA GLY A 754 -19.20 -32.50 -34.47
C GLY A 754 -19.22 -32.33 -35.99
N PHE A 755 -20.06 -31.45 -36.55
CA PHE A 755 -20.03 -31.09 -37.98
C PHE A 755 -19.77 -29.59 -38.15
N CYS A 756 -18.79 -29.22 -38.97
CA CYS A 756 -18.52 -27.82 -39.30
C CYS A 756 -19.75 -27.17 -39.97
N GLN A 757 -20.31 -26.13 -39.34
CA GLN A 757 -21.53 -25.43 -39.77
C GLN A 757 -21.34 -23.91 -39.64
N PRO A 758 -21.99 -23.07 -40.48
CA PRO A 758 -21.92 -21.61 -40.37
C PRO A 758 -22.36 -21.11 -39.00
N ILE A 759 -21.60 -20.16 -38.44
CA ILE A 759 -21.92 -19.53 -37.15
C ILE A 759 -23.19 -18.67 -37.34
N PRO A 760 -24.27 -18.87 -36.54
CA PRO A 760 -25.48 -18.05 -36.67
C PRO A 760 -25.18 -16.57 -36.36
N PRO A 761 -25.63 -15.61 -37.18
CA PRO A 761 -25.48 -14.20 -36.85
C PRO A 761 -26.50 -13.81 -35.77
N THR A 762 -26.04 -13.21 -34.68
CA THR A 762 -26.93 -12.45 -33.77
C THR A 762 -26.41 -11.02 -33.65
N PRO A 763 -27.19 -9.99 -34.05
CA PRO A 763 -26.87 -8.61 -33.74
C PRO A 763 -27.64 -8.16 -32.49
N THR A 764 -26.89 -7.69 -31.49
CA THR A 764 -27.34 -6.58 -30.63
C THR A 764 -26.07 -5.84 -30.21
N PRO A 765 -25.96 -4.52 -30.43
CA PRO A 765 -24.81 -3.77 -29.94
C PRO A 765 -24.78 -3.89 -28.41
N ARG A 766 -23.66 -4.39 -27.88
CA ARG A 766 -23.41 -4.50 -26.46
C ARG A 766 -23.34 -3.09 -25.85
N ARG A 767 -23.80 -2.96 -24.61
CA ARG A 767 -23.91 -1.70 -23.86
C ARG A 767 -22.55 -1.32 -23.30
N ARG A 768 -22.25 -0.02 -23.23
CA ARG A 768 -20.94 0.48 -22.78
C ARG A 768 -20.86 0.48 -21.26
N ILE A 769 -19.63 0.55 -20.74
CA ILE A 769 -19.37 0.72 -19.30
C ILE A 769 -20.15 1.95 -18.79
N GLY A 770 -20.87 1.78 -17.67
CA GLY A 770 -21.75 2.79 -17.08
C GLY A 770 -23.23 2.72 -17.50
N ASP A 771 -23.57 1.97 -18.56
CA ASP A 771 -24.96 1.73 -18.95
C ASP A 771 -25.67 0.77 -17.98
N THR A 772 -26.98 0.91 -17.79
CA THR A 772 -27.75 -0.05 -16.99
C THR A 772 -27.83 -1.40 -17.67
N CYS A 773 -27.68 -2.47 -16.91
CA CYS A 773 -27.75 -3.84 -17.40
C CYS A 773 -28.55 -4.72 -16.43
N SER A 774 -28.98 -5.88 -16.93
CA SER A 774 -29.65 -6.92 -16.15
C SER A 774 -28.98 -8.28 -16.27
N ARG A 775 -28.08 -8.45 -17.26
CA ARG A 775 -27.30 -9.66 -17.48
C ARG A 775 -25.92 -9.29 -18.02
N PRO A 776 -24.87 -10.09 -17.72
CA PRO A 776 -23.50 -9.75 -18.12
C PRO A 776 -23.32 -9.70 -19.65
N GLU A 777 -24.00 -10.58 -20.40
CA GLU A 777 -23.94 -10.60 -21.88
C GLU A 777 -24.46 -9.33 -22.58
N GLN A 778 -25.11 -8.42 -21.84
CA GLN A 778 -25.59 -7.14 -22.36
C GLN A 778 -24.49 -6.09 -22.42
N CYS A 779 -23.36 -6.29 -21.74
CA CYS A 779 -22.28 -5.31 -21.57
C CYS A 779 -21.09 -5.63 -22.46
N GLU A 780 -20.40 -4.60 -22.97
CA GLU A 780 -19.13 -4.77 -23.71
C GLU A 780 -18.05 -5.41 -22.83
N SER A 781 -18.11 -5.15 -21.52
CA SER A 781 -17.23 -5.74 -20.52
C SER A 781 -17.60 -7.17 -20.12
N ASP A 782 -18.74 -7.70 -20.58
CA ASP A 782 -19.32 -8.96 -20.09
C ASP A 782 -19.57 -8.96 -18.55
N PHE A 783 -19.59 -7.80 -17.89
CA PHE A 783 -19.80 -7.68 -16.45
C PHE A 783 -20.97 -6.75 -16.14
N CYS A 784 -22.00 -7.31 -15.51
CA CYS A 784 -23.16 -6.56 -15.02
C CYS A 784 -23.18 -6.59 -13.49
N VAL A 785 -22.60 -5.56 -12.86
CA VAL A 785 -22.43 -5.49 -11.40
C VAL A 785 -23.21 -4.30 -10.88
N HIS A 786 -23.97 -4.48 -9.79
CA HIS A 786 -24.86 -3.43 -9.25
C HIS A 786 -25.85 -2.84 -10.29
N ASN A 787 -26.33 -3.67 -11.23
CA ASN A 787 -27.20 -3.30 -12.37
C ASN A 787 -26.60 -2.28 -13.36
N VAL A 788 -25.26 -2.18 -13.41
CA VAL A 788 -24.52 -1.31 -14.32
C VAL A 788 -23.43 -2.13 -15.03
N CYS A 789 -23.14 -1.82 -16.29
CA CYS A 789 -22.04 -2.42 -17.02
C CYS A 789 -20.72 -1.93 -16.41
N CYS A 790 -19.99 -2.82 -15.76
CA CYS A 790 -18.81 -2.50 -14.97
C CYS A 790 -17.53 -2.93 -15.65
N GLU A 791 -16.41 -2.27 -15.35
CA GLU A 791 -15.12 -2.65 -15.92
C GLU A 791 -14.55 -3.97 -15.36
N VAL A 792 -14.98 -4.36 -14.16
CA VAL A 792 -14.59 -5.58 -13.46
C VAL A 792 -15.80 -6.46 -13.13
N GLU A 793 -15.56 -7.76 -12.99
CA GLU A 793 -16.57 -8.78 -12.68
C GLU A 793 -17.17 -8.62 -11.28
N GLN A 794 -16.39 -8.10 -10.33
CA GLN A 794 -16.79 -7.77 -8.96
C GLN A 794 -15.99 -6.57 -8.45
N CYS A 795 -16.61 -5.70 -7.65
CA CYS A 795 -15.90 -4.61 -6.97
C CYS A 795 -15.20 -5.12 -5.70
N GLU A 796 -14.16 -4.40 -5.24
CA GLU A 796 -13.56 -4.65 -3.93
C GLU A 796 -14.60 -4.46 -2.80
N PRO A 797 -14.45 -5.14 -1.64
CA PRO A 797 -15.39 -5.00 -0.53
C PRO A 797 -15.53 -3.55 -0.07
N GLY A 798 -16.77 -3.05 -0.07
CA GLY A 798 -17.07 -1.66 0.28
C GLY A 798 -17.14 -0.71 -0.92
N GLU A 799 -16.75 -1.13 -2.12
CA GLU A 799 -16.89 -0.36 -3.35
C GLU A 799 -18.18 -0.70 -4.11
N ARG A 800 -18.66 0.26 -4.90
CA ARG A 800 -19.84 0.09 -5.76
C ARG A 800 -19.58 0.67 -7.13
N CYS A 801 -20.15 0.02 -8.13
CA CYS A 801 -19.97 0.37 -9.54
C CYS A 801 -21.10 1.25 -10.10
N ASP A 802 -22.18 1.44 -9.34
CA ASP A 802 -23.29 2.29 -9.73
C ASP A 802 -23.27 3.65 -9.03
N ILE A 803 -22.17 4.03 -8.36
CA ILE A 803 -22.02 5.33 -7.70
C ILE A 803 -22.21 6.47 -8.70
N THR A 804 -23.05 7.44 -8.33
CA THR A 804 -23.40 8.54 -9.24
C THR A 804 -22.18 9.43 -9.50
N GLY A 805 -21.86 9.64 -10.79
CA GLY A 805 -20.63 10.32 -11.22
C GLY A 805 -19.48 9.39 -11.59
N PHE A 806 -19.52 8.12 -11.16
CA PHE A 806 -18.49 7.09 -11.40
C PHE A 806 -19.10 5.78 -11.96
N ARG A 807 -20.28 5.83 -12.56
CA ARG A 807 -20.99 4.64 -13.06
C ARG A 807 -20.11 3.84 -14.01
N GLY A 808 -19.96 2.55 -13.73
CA GLY A 808 -19.12 1.63 -14.50
C GLY A 808 -17.73 1.39 -13.90
N PHE A 809 -17.34 2.16 -12.89
CA PHE A 809 -16.07 2.05 -12.16
C PHE A 809 -16.36 1.76 -10.69
N CYS A 810 -15.63 0.81 -10.12
CA CYS A 810 -15.75 0.50 -8.69
C CYS A 810 -15.07 1.60 -7.88
N VAL A 811 -15.84 2.28 -7.02
CA VAL A 811 -15.37 3.30 -6.09
C VAL A 811 -16.10 3.16 -4.76
N PRO A 812 -15.50 3.53 -3.62
CA PRO A 812 -16.22 3.54 -2.35
C PRO A 812 -17.36 4.57 -2.34
N PRO A 813 -18.46 4.31 -1.60
CA PRO A 813 -19.48 5.30 -1.31
C PRO A 813 -18.90 6.54 -0.61
N PHE A 814 -19.53 7.69 -0.84
CA PHE A 814 -19.17 8.99 -0.30
C PHE A 814 -19.38 9.09 1.22
N ASP A 815 -18.49 9.81 1.90
CA ASP A 815 -18.51 10.06 3.33
C ASP A 815 -19.53 11.13 3.74
N VAL A 816 -19.86 11.19 5.04
CA VAL A 816 -20.75 12.24 5.59
C VAL A 816 -20.19 13.63 5.28
N GLY A 817 -21.00 14.48 4.64
CA GLY A 817 -20.61 15.82 4.21
C GLY A 817 -20.31 15.95 2.72
N GLU A 818 -20.17 14.85 1.99
CA GLU A 818 -19.93 14.85 0.55
C GLU A 818 -21.22 14.90 -0.28
N THR A 819 -21.14 15.45 -1.49
CA THR A 819 -22.29 15.57 -2.40
C THR A 819 -22.75 14.23 -2.97
N CYS A 820 -24.04 13.94 -2.90
CA CYS A 820 -24.65 12.69 -3.36
C CYS A 820 -25.91 12.94 -4.18
N GLN A 821 -26.34 11.96 -4.98
CA GLN A 821 -27.61 12.03 -5.72
C GLN A 821 -28.62 10.96 -5.27
N LYS A 822 -28.15 9.83 -4.76
CA LYS A 822 -28.99 8.77 -4.17
C LYS A 822 -28.37 8.25 -2.88
N ASN A 823 -29.21 7.65 -2.03
CA ASN A 823 -28.80 7.08 -0.75
C ASN A 823 -27.62 6.12 -0.86
N SER A 824 -27.60 5.27 -1.88
CA SER A 824 -26.54 4.30 -2.07
C SER A 824 -25.21 4.90 -2.55
N ASP A 825 -25.19 6.19 -2.88
CA ASP A 825 -23.94 6.93 -3.07
C ASP A 825 -23.23 7.20 -1.74
N CYS A 826 -23.91 7.10 -0.59
CA CYS A 826 -23.35 7.44 0.72
C CYS A 826 -23.00 6.20 1.53
N ILE A 827 -21.90 6.26 2.29
CA ILE A 827 -21.49 5.20 3.21
C ILE A 827 -22.54 4.95 4.30
N THR A 828 -23.25 6.02 4.72
CA THR A 828 -24.36 5.96 5.68
C THR A 828 -25.68 5.51 5.06
N SER A 829 -25.71 5.26 3.75
CA SER A 829 -26.92 5.02 2.97
C SER A 829 -27.97 6.14 3.08
N LEU A 830 -27.55 7.36 3.44
CA LEU A 830 -28.45 8.49 3.67
C LEU A 830 -27.95 9.73 2.89
N CYS A 831 -28.61 9.99 1.76
CA CYS A 831 -28.41 11.19 0.97
C CYS A 831 -29.57 12.15 1.21
N LEU A 832 -29.32 13.26 1.92
CA LEU A 832 -30.34 14.25 2.24
C LEU A 832 -29.91 15.63 1.75
N ALA A 833 -30.79 16.29 1.00
CA ALA A 833 -30.50 17.59 0.36
C ALA A 833 -29.24 17.59 -0.53
N GLY A 834 -28.93 16.44 -1.14
CA GLY A 834 -27.78 16.27 -2.01
C GLY A 834 -26.45 16.12 -1.28
N VAL A 835 -26.46 15.86 0.03
CA VAL A 835 -25.26 15.63 0.86
C VAL A 835 -25.43 14.36 1.70
N CYS A 836 -24.37 13.58 1.85
CA CYS A 836 -24.37 12.40 2.70
C CYS A 836 -24.46 12.81 4.17
N GLN A 837 -25.40 12.24 4.91
CA GLN A 837 -25.67 12.59 6.30
C GLN A 837 -25.52 11.41 7.24
N ALA A 838 -25.17 11.67 8.50
CA ALA A 838 -25.25 10.68 9.55
C ALA A 838 -26.73 10.36 9.87
N PRO A 839 -27.08 9.12 10.24
CA PRO A 839 -28.41 8.79 10.72
C PRO A 839 -28.78 9.68 11.92
N PRO A 840 -30.04 10.16 12.03
CA PRO A 840 -30.43 11.00 13.16
C PRO A 840 -30.30 10.21 14.47
N THR A 841 -29.47 10.70 15.39
CA THR A 841 -29.40 10.20 16.76
C THR A 841 -30.77 10.30 17.42
N PRO A 842 -31.26 9.25 18.12
CA PRO A 842 -32.53 9.32 18.83
C PRO A 842 -32.49 10.44 19.88
N LEU A 843 -33.55 11.24 19.94
CA LEU A 843 -33.66 12.37 20.86
C LEU A 843 -33.48 11.89 22.32
N PRO A 844 -32.73 12.64 23.16
CA PRO A 844 -32.66 12.36 24.58
C PRO A 844 -34.04 12.54 25.21
N THR A 845 -34.46 11.56 26.00
CA THR A 845 -35.66 11.63 26.84
C THR A 845 -35.56 12.80 27.83
N PRO A 846 -36.66 13.53 28.13
CA PRO A 846 -36.61 14.71 28.99
C PRO A 846 -36.21 14.32 30.42
N PRO A 847 -35.35 15.10 31.10
CA PRO A 847 -34.96 14.80 32.47
C PRO A 847 -36.11 15.04 33.44
N THR A 848 -36.32 14.09 34.33
CA THR A 848 -37.20 14.21 35.51
C THR A 848 -36.61 15.28 36.46
N PRO A 849 -37.43 16.15 37.10
CA PRO A 849 -36.89 17.21 37.95
C PRO A 849 -36.43 16.67 39.30
N LEU A 850 -35.19 16.99 39.69
CA LEU A 850 -34.66 16.80 41.05
C LEU A 850 -34.45 18.16 41.76
N PRO A 851 -34.47 18.19 43.11
CA PRO A 851 -34.69 19.41 43.88
C PRO A 851 -33.43 20.27 44.02
N ALA A 852 -33.64 21.58 44.18
CA ALA A 852 -32.64 22.61 44.33
C ALA A 852 -31.72 22.43 45.56
N THR A 853 -30.41 22.61 45.36
CA THR A 853 -29.39 22.80 46.41
C THR A 853 -28.96 24.27 46.53
N PRO A 854 -28.62 24.76 47.73
CA PRO A 854 -28.46 26.19 48.02
C PRO A 854 -27.08 26.77 47.69
N THR A 855 -27.05 28.08 47.44
CA THR A 855 -25.87 28.93 47.15
C THR A 855 -24.94 29.15 48.35
N PRO A 856 -23.61 29.28 48.17
CA PRO A 856 -22.68 29.59 49.25
C PRO A 856 -22.57 31.11 49.52
N GLU A 857 -22.70 31.52 50.79
CA GLU A 857 -22.38 32.86 51.29
C GLU A 857 -20.87 33.02 51.50
N ILE A 858 -20.31 34.12 51.00
CA ILE A 858 -18.95 34.58 51.31
C ILE A 858 -19.06 35.66 52.39
N VAL A 859 -18.67 35.35 53.62
CA VAL A 859 -18.61 36.31 54.73
C VAL A 859 -17.20 36.87 54.85
N THR A 860 -17.05 38.18 54.62
CA THR A 860 -15.82 38.94 54.95
C THR A 860 -16.04 39.69 56.27
N ARG A 861 -15.09 39.58 57.22
CA ARG A 861 -15.02 40.46 58.39
C ARG A 861 -13.68 41.22 58.39
N VAL A 862 -13.79 42.54 58.47
CA VAL A 862 -12.69 43.50 58.58
C VAL A 862 -12.41 43.77 60.07
N SER A 863 -11.14 43.74 60.49
CA SER A 863 -10.72 44.19 61.82
C SER A 863 -9.94 45.51 61.76
N ARG A 864 -10.04 46.31 62.84
CA ARG A 864 -9.74 47.75 62.94
C ARG A 864 -8.25 48.16 62.87
N SER A 865 -7.39 47.41 62.18
CA SER A 865 -6.00 47.83 61.93
C SER A 865 -5.47 47.52 60.52
N GLY A 866 -6.34 47.21 59.56
CA GLY A 866 -6.02 47.38 58.12
C GLY A 866 -5.03 46.38 57.51
N GLY A 867 -5.26 45.07 57.67
CA GLY A 867 -4.60 44.04 56.86
C GLY A 867 -5.49 42.79 56.70
N CYS A 868 -5.58 42.25 55.48
CA CYS A 868 -6.26 40.97 55.20
C CYS A 868 -5.23 39.89 54.86
N GLU A 869 -5.27 38.77 55.60
CA GLU A 869 -4.66 37.49 55.23
C GLU A 869 -5.77 36.46 54.93
N LEU A 870 -5.54 35.63 53.91
CA LEU A 870 -6.34 34.44 53.59
C LEU A 870 -5.71 33.22 54.28
N VAL A 871 -6.45 32.56 55.15
CA VAL A 871 -6.06 31.28 55.78
C VAL A 871 -6.82 30.15 55.09
N SER A 872 -6.11 29.18 54.52
CA SER A 872 -6.66 27.93 53.99
C SER A 872 -6.89 26.91 55.10
N ALA A 873 -7.89 26.04 54.94
CA ALA A 873 -8.02 24.81 55.73
C ALA A 873 -8.40 23.62 54.84
N ASN A 874 -7.67 22.53 55.09
CA ASN A 874 -7.45 21.32 54.30
C ASN A 874 -8.55 20.24 54.39
N SER A 875 -8.33 19.21 53.56
CA SER A 875 -8.65 17.75 53.67
C SER A 875 -9.83 17.28 52.81
N SER A 876 -9.77 16.19 52.01
CA SER A 876 -8.99 14.94 52.13
C SER A 876 -8.82 14.18 50.78
N THR A 877 -7.65 13.50 50.65
CA THR A 877 -7.05 12.57 49.63
C THR A 877 -7.78 11.22 49.39
N PRO A 878 -7.35 10.25 48.50
CA PRO A 878 -6.04 10.04 47.77
C PRO A 878 -6.13 9.72 46.24
N GLY A 879 -5.17 10.09 45.37
CA GLY A 879 -3.90 9.40 45.02
C GLY A 879 -4.16 8.20 44.06
N TRP A 880 -3.66 8.10 42.81
CA TRP A 880 -2.26 7.92 42.36
C TRP A 880 -2.10 8.29 40.86
N PHE A 881 -1.05 9.03 40.48
CA PHE A 881 -0.36 8.87 39.18
C PHE A 881 1.11 9.31 39.34
N LEU A 882 2.01 8.58 38.67
CA LEU A 882 3.46 8.61 38.81
C LEU A 882 4.15 9.70 37.96
N LEU A 883 5.00 10.47 38.66
CA LEU A 883 6.32 11.03 38.33
C LEU A 883 6.80 11.15 36.87
N GLY A 884 7.01 12.41 36.46
CA GLY A 884 8.10 12.85 35.58
C GLY A 884 8.86 14.01 36.25
N ILE A 885 10.18 13.88 36.36
CA ILE A 885 11.10 14.75 37.11
C ILE A 885 11.47 16.00 36.28
N ALA A 886 11.36 17.19 36.86
CA ALA A 886 12.02 18.41 36.38
C ALA A 886 12.88 19.01 37.50
N ALA A 887 14.18 19.16 37.25
CA ALA A 887 15.13 19.79 38.13
C ALA A 887 15.20 21.32 37.87
N LEU A 888 15.09 22.08 38.96
CA LEU A 888 15.23 23.52 39.10
C LEU A 888 16.68 24.00 38.93
N VAL A 889 16.91 25.15 38.30
CA VAL A 889 17.88 26.17 38.79
C VAL A 889 17.37 27.60 38.55
N TRP A 890 16.88 28.19 39.64
CA TRP A 890 17.05 29.55 40.17
C TRP A 890 17.66 30.69 39.30
N PHE A 891 16.93 31.80 39.17
CA PHE A 891 17.52 33.15 39.23
C PHE A 891 16.64 34.15 40.00
N ARG A 892 17.24 34.76 41.01
CA ARG A 892 16.78 35.96 41.74
C ARG A 892 16.48 37.11 40.77
N ARG A 893 15.41 37.88 41.02
CA ARG A 893 15.47 39.35 40.89
C ARG A 893 14.58 40.07 41.89
N ARG A 894 15.21 41.08 42.50
CA ARG A 894 14.68 42.03 43.49
C ARG A 894 13.60 42.92 42.88
N SER A 895 12.69 43.31 43.77
CA SER A 895 11.69 44.38 43.69
C SER A 895 12.19 45.70 43.10
N GLN A 896 11.31 46.41 42.36
CA GLN A 896 10.58 47.58 42.87
C GLN A 896 9.63 48.16 41.80
N SER A 897 8.40 48.52 42.24
CA SER A 897 7.49 49.62 41.83
C SER A 897 7.35 49.97 40.33
N GLY A 898 6.18 50.18 39.75
CA GLY A 898 4.81 50.38 40.25
C GLY A 898 4.01 51.18 39.19
N GLY A 899 2.70 50.90 39.08
CA GLY A 899 1.69 51.66 38.31
C GLY A 899 1.78 51.51 36.78
N GLY A 900 0.71 51.28 36.02
CA GLY A 900 -0.71 51.22 36.30
C GLY A 900 -1.47 51.39 34.98
N CYS A 901 -2.14 50.32 34.54
CA CYS A 901 -3.43 50.20 33.85
C CYS A 901 -3.51 48.79 33.26
#